data_AF-A0A4U1JC90-F1
#
_entry.id   AF-A0A4U1JC90-F1
#
_cell.length_a   1.000
_cell.length_b   1.000
_cell.length_c   1.000
_cell.angle_alpha   90.00
_cell.angle_beta   90.00
_cell.angle_gamma   90.00
#
_symmetry.space_group_name_H-M   'P 1'
#
loop_
_entity.id
_entity.type
_entity.pdbx_description
1 polymer ?
#
loop_
_entity_poly.entity_id
_entity_poly.type
_entity_poly.pdbx_seq_one_letter_code
_entity_poly.pdbx_strand_id
1 'polypeptide(L)'
;MASRRVKLALAGGAVATLAAVVSFGPIVRHEAARAAERYGAAVEIDEVRPSLHGVKLRGVQVSLPEVPSAHVRFETIDVALGWSGKKIALQGGDVSAVGPRDVVLREAEQWQKRYLGRSSTGGGESSSAGKTDAEFEGLRITWQDRRDVPTESVRASDVNFARQEGKVGLSAAEATITVGPVAVAVQGGHLTLIKQQEGGYRVAALSARSLDATLTLPAPPEEAKPVEGAPAPSNESPSREAREPAPKHGKASQRGAAVRAQLVRGATLLDAVLEQGAKVELDSLHAQVRRGRDALNLGPGSLVVRRDAGRMLVELSPRAHAEKEEQALTFSLSVPFGEADGEIVADVKGGPLYLSTLGIRDGDFGLFDVAKTSLTTRSHLVLSADGKQLRVDGDGRVQNLSLRSDALSDEPIAGLELAFRLRGETALDGSSIRVDEGEVDLGAVRLLAHGRYDRVGEGHRVRAEFDVPLTACQSIMDAAPRGLVPRIAGMRMAGSLAIKGHTRFDTAKLDRDFDVAWDLSNTCRITEVPPEVDAARWRKPFRRSVLGPAGERVEIESGPGTPGWVPYSVISRFMETAVLTTEDSGFRRHSGFDNEAIRNSIRENLRKGRFVRGASTLSMQLSKNLYLDRVKNLSRKLQEAVLTTYLEQELTKEQLLELYLNVVEFGPMIYGIGPAARYYFNTSASELSLGQALYISSILPNPKQQHFAIGGAVSPGWMNYLRKLMDVAHRRKWISDEELEEGLRETVVRGQPAPERAARSQEPSGSEGSPASEGNGEAPEPPED
;
A
#
# COMPACT_ATOMS: atom_id res chain seq x y z
N MET A 1 91.04 -10.01 63.86
CA MET A 1 90.93 -9.65 62.41
C MET A 1 89.65 -10.17 61.72
N ALA A 2 88.63 -10.65 62.43
CA ALA A 2 87.43 -11.27 61.81
C ALA A 2 86.25 -10.32 61.51
N SER A 3 86.20 -9.09 62.05
CA SER A 3 85.02 -8.21 61.88
C SER A 3 85.07 -7.23 60.68
N ARG A 4 86.20 -7.14 59.96
CA ARG A 4 86.35 -6.26 58.77
C ARG A 4 85.94 -6.92 57.44
N ARG A 5 86.03 -8.25 57.30
CA ARG A 5 85.71 -8.95 56.04
C ARG A 5 84.21 -9.20 55.83
N VAL A 6 83.43 -9.38 56.91
CA VAL A 6 81.97 -9.57 56.84
C VAL A 6 81.23 -8.25 56.55
N LYS A 7 81.73 -7.11 57.06
CA LYS A 7 81.18 -5.78 56.72
C LYS A 7 81.47 -5.36 55.28
N LEU A 8 82.58 -5.80 54.66
CA LEU A 8 82.89 -5.53 53.25
C LEU A 8 82.09 -6.41 52.28
N ALA A 9 81.77 -7.65 52.66
CA ALA A 9 80.94 -8.56 51.85
C ALA A 9 79.44 -8.19 51.89
N LEU A 10 78.92 -7.73 53.04
CA LEU A 10 77.57 -7.19 53.16
C LEU A 10 77.45 -5.80 52.50
N ALA A 11 78.47 -4.95 52.56
CA ALA A 11 78.49 -3.69 51.82
C ALA A 11 78.63 -3.90 50.31
N GLY A 12 79.45 -4.84 49.84
CA GLY A 12 79.59 -5.20 48.42
C GLY A 12 78.33 -5.88 47.86
N GLY A 13 77.67 -6.74 48.64
CA GLY A 13 76.39 -7.35 48.29
C GLY A 13 75.24 -6.35 48.26
N ALA A 14 75.17 -5.42 49.22
CA ALA A 14 74.20 -4.33 49.26
C ALA A 14 74.44 -3.29 48.15
N VAL A 15 75.69 -3.00 47.79
CA VAL A 15 76.05 -2.12 46.66
C VAL A 15 75.81 -2.81 45.32
N ALA A 16 76.02 -4.13 45.20
CA ALA A 16 75.70 -4.89 43.99
C ALA A 16 74.18 -5.07 43.78
N THR A 17 73.41 -5.26 44.87
CA THR A 17 71.95 -5.26 44.79
C THR A 17 71.39 -3.85 44.60
N LEU A 18 71.94 -2.81 45.23
CA LEU A 18 71.58 -1.42 44.89
C LEU A 18 71.93 -1.09 43.44
N ALA A 19 73.11 -1.47 42.96
CA ALA A 19 73.52 -1.24 41.57
C ALA A 19 72.63 -2.02 40.60
N ALA A 20 72.27 -3.27 40.91
CA ALA A 20 71.32 -4.05 40.12
C ALA A 20 69.92 -3.42 40.12
N VAL A 21 69.41 -2.95 41.26
CA VAL A 21 68.09 -2.29 41.37
C VAL A 21 68.07 -0.93 40.67
N VAL A 22 69.15 -0.14 40.76
CA VAL A 22 69.28 1.19 40.13
C VAL A 22 69.55 1.07 38.62
N SER A 23 70.29 0.05 38.17
CA SER A 23 70.56 -0.18 36.73
C SER A 23 69.48 -1.00 36.01
N PHE A 24 68.62 -1.72 36.74
CA PHE A 24 67.53 -2.52 36.17
C PHE A 24 66.58 -1.69 35.29
N GLY A 25 66.12 -0.53 35.79
CA GLY A 25 65.24 0.36 35.03
C GLY A 25 65.85 0.84 33.70
N PRO A 26 67.05 1.44 33.71
CA PRO A 26 67.76 1.85 32.49
C PRO A 26 68.04 0.71 31.50
N ILE A 27 68.42 -0.48 31.99
CA ILE A 27 68.70 -1.64 31.13
C ILE A 27 67.42 -2.13 30.45
N VAL A 28 66.33 -2.26 31.19
CA VAL A 28 65.02 -2.64 30.63
C VAL A 28 64.55 -1.62 29.60
N ARG A 29 64.72 -0.32 29.86
CA ARG A 29 64.39 0.74 28.89
C ARG A 29 65.22 0.64 27.63
N HIS A 30 66.53 0.38 27.75
CA HIS A 30 67.42 0.20 26.60
C HIS A 30 67.03 -1.03 25.76
N GLU A 31 66.74 -2.15 26.41
CA GLU A 31 66.28 -3.37 25.72
C GLU A 31 64.90 -3.21 25.09
N ALA A 32 63.98 -2.50 25.75
CA ALA A 32 62.68 -2.15 25.19
C ALA A 32 62.81 -1.22 23.97
N ALA A 33 63.68 -0.22 24.02
CA ALA A 33 63.98 0.65 22.87
C ALA A 33 64.58 -0.14 21.70
N ARG A 34 65.58 -1.01 21.95
CA ARG A 34 66.13 -1.92 20.92
C ARG A 34 65.11 -2.91 20.37
N ALA A 35 64.19 -3.38 21.22
CA ALA A 35 63.10 -4.25 20.77
C ALA A 35 62.13 -3.49 19.87
N ALA A 36 61.79 -2.25 20.22
CA ALA A 36 60.93 -1.39 19.42
C ALA A 36 61.55 -1.02 18.06
N GLU A 37 62.85 -0.71 18.02
CA GLU A 37 63.58 -0.38 16.79
C GLU A 37 63.52 -1.50 15.75
N ARG A 38 63.49 -2.78 16.19
CA ARG A 38 63.33 -3.94 15.28
C ARG A 38 61.99 -3.94 14.55
N TYR A 39 60.98 -3.28 15.12
CA TYR A 39 59.67 -3.09 14.51
C TYR A 39 59.47 -1.68 13.96
N GLY A 40 60.56 -0.90 13.77
CA GLY A 40 60.48 0.47 13.27
C GLY A 40 59.72 1.42 14.22
N ALA A 41 59.73 1.13 15.52
CA ALA A 41 59.06 1.90 16.56
C ALA A 41 60.07 2.51 17.54
N ALA A 42 59.72 3.64 18.14
CA ALA A 42 60.40 4.20 19.30
C ALA A 42 59.49 4.09 20.53
N VAL A 43 60.08 3.83 21.70
CA VAL A 43 59.31 3.61 22.93
C VAL A 43 59.85 4.46 24.07
N GLU A 44 58.96 5.20 24.72
CA GLU A 44 59.20 5.90 25.98
C GLU A 44 58.42 5.19 27.08
N ILE A 45 59.01 5.06 28.28
CA ILE A 45 58.43 4.30 29.39
C ILE A 45 58.42 5.22 30.61
N ASP A 46 57.30 5.37 31.31
CA ASP A 46 57.25 6.21 32.51
C ASP A 46 57.87 5.47 33.71
N GLU A 47 57.51 4.20 33.94
CA GLU A 47 57.94 3.41 35.09
C GLU A 47 58.26 1.94 34.71
N VAL A 48 59.27 1.36 35.36
CA VAL A 48 59.69 -0.05 35.20
C VAL A 48 59.69 -0.74 36.57
N ARG A 49 58.99 -1.89 36.69
CA ARG A 49 58.97 -2.70 37.92
C ARG A 49 59.28 -4.17 37.62
N PRO A 50 60.13 -4.83 38.42
CA PRO A 50 60.32 -6.28 38.33
C PRO A 50 59.04 -7.02 38.77
N SER A 51 58.74 -8.16 38.13
CA SER A 51 57.67 -9.08 38.53
C SER A 51 58.21 -10.49 38.76
N LEU A 52 57.43 -11.36 39.40
CA LEU A 52 57.88 -12.66 39.92
C LEU A 52 58.53 -13.57 38.85
N HIS A 53 58.16 -13.40 37.57
CA HIS A 53 58.70 -14.15 36.42
C HIS A 53 58.92 -13.23 35.20
N GLY A 54 59.20 -11.94 35.40
CA GLY A 54 59.25 -11.00 34.29
C GLY A 54 59.40 -9.53 34.66
N VAL A 55 58.85 -8.66 33.80
CA VAL A 55 58.94 -7.20 33.91
C VAL A 55 57.59 -6.55 33.62
N LYS A 56 57.20 -5.59 34.47
CA LYS A 56 56.02 -4.74 34.31
C LYS A 56 56.44 -3.33 33.94
N LEU A 57 56.02 -2.85 32.78
CA LEU A 57 56.25 -1.49 32.30
C LEU A 57 54.95 -0.69 32.47
N ARG A 58 55.06 0.58 32.85
CA ARG A 58 53.91 1.48 33.02
C ARG A 58 54.12 2.78 32.26
N GLY A 59 53.02 3.31 31.72
CA GLY A 59 53.02 4.54 30.92
C GLY A 59 53.95 4.41 29.71
N VAL A 60 53.67 3.44 28.85
CA VAL A 60 54.52 3.14 27.70
C VAL A 60 53.96 3.85 26.47
N GLN A 61 54.67 4.86 25.98
CA GLN A 61 54.33 5.57 24.76
C GLN A 61 55.11 4.98 23.59
N VAL A 62 54.41 4.60 22.53
CA VAL A 62 55.00 4.03 21.32
C VAL A 62 54.79 5.01 20.17
N SER A 63 55.90 5.48 19.60
CA SER A 63 55.93 6.35 18.44
C SER A 63 56.30 5.53 17.21
N LEU A 64 55.52 5.69 16.13
CA LEU A 64 55.74 5.01 14.86
C LEU A 64 56.12 6.06 13.81
N PRO A 65 57.42 6.33 13.55
CA PRO A 65 57.84 7.38 12.62
C PRO A 65 57.28 7.21 11.20
N GLU A 66 57.08 5.97 10.75
CA GLU A 66 56.50 5.66 9.43
C GLU A 66 54.96 5.68 9.41
N VAL A 67 54.31 5.86 10.57
CA VAL A 67 52.86 6.01 10.71
C VAL A 67 52.57 7.26 11.54
N PRO A 68 52.94 8.47 11.05
CA PRO A 68 52.81 9.72 11.79
C PRO A 68 51.36 10.07 12.14
N SER A 69 50.39 9.46 11.44
CA SER A 69 48.97 9.60 11.74
C SER A 69 48.55 8.91 13.04
N ALA A 70 49.32 7.95 13.55
CA ALA A 70 48.96 7.10 14.70
C ALA A 70 49.77 7.41 15.96
N HIS A 71 49.09 7.38 17.10
CA HIS A 71 49.65 7.55 18.43
C HIS A 71 49.21 6.38 19.31
N VAL A 72 50.17 5.74 19.97
CA VAL A 72 49.91 4.56 20.79
C VAL A 72 50.48 4.80 22.17
N ARG A 73 49.65 4.62 23.20
CA ARG A 73 50.05 4.68 24.61
C ARG A 73 49.45 3.49 25.33
N PHE A 74 50.25 2.72 26.04
CA PHE A 74 49.80 1.64 26.91
C PHE A 74 49.93 2.07 28.37
N GLU A 75 48.92 1.75 29.19
CA GLU A 75 48.97 2.02 30.62
C GLU A 75 49.95 1.06 31.30
N THR A 76 49.84 -0.22 31.00
CA THR A 76 50.68 -1.28 31.56
C THR A 76 51.04 -2.34 30.50
N ILE A 77 52.31 -2.75 30.47
CA ILE A 77 52.79 -3.89 29.68
C ILE A 77 53.44 -4.90 30.64
N ASP A 78 52.88 -6.10 30.74
CA ASP A 78 53.45 -7.21 31.50
C ASP A 78 54.12 -8.21 30.56
N VAL A 79 55.44 -8.34 30.69
CA VAL A 79 56.27 -9.29 29.92
C VAL A 79 56.67 -10.44 30.83
N ALA A 80 56.07 -11.61 30.63
CA ALA A 80 56.36 -12.82 31.40
C ALA A 80 57.24 -13.81 30.61
N LEU A 81 58.24 -14.37 31.28
CA LEU A 81 59.16 -15.37 30.74
C LEU A 81 58.81 -16.74 31.34
N GLY A 82 57.95 -17.51 30.66
CA GLY A 82 57.56 -18.86 31.07
C GLY A 82 58.42 -19.96 30.42
N TRP A 83 58.38 -21.18 30.97
CA TRP A 83 59.06 -22.36 30.42
C TRP A 83 58.55 -22.78 29.03
N SER A 84 57.38 -22.31 28.61
CA SER A 84 56.75 -22.59 27.30
C SER A 84 56.86 -21.44 26.29
N GLY A 85 57.47 -20.30 26.64
CA GLY A 85 57.61 -19.14 25.74
C GLY A 85 57.45 -17.78 26.42
N LYS A 86 57.56 -16.70 25.63
CA LYS A 86 57.33 -15.31 26.07
C LYS A 86 55.85 -14.98 25.93
N LYS A 87 55.20 -14.56 27.03
CA LYS A 87 53.83 -14.03 27.02
C LYS A 87 53.88 -12.51 27.23
N ILE A 88 53.20 -11.77 26.37
CA ILE A 88 53.07 -10.31 26.49
C ILE A 88 51.60 -10.00 26.72
N ALA A 89 51.29 -9.42 27.88
CA ALA A 89 49.96 -8.97 28.24
C ALA A 89 49.95 -7.45 28.32
N LEU A 90 49.04 -6.83 27.57
CA LEU A 90 48.91 -5.38 27.48
C LEU A 90 47.59 -4.98 28.15
N GLN A 91 47.68 -4.16 29.20
CA GLN A 91 46.52 -3.76 30.00
C GLN A 91 46.35 -2.25 29.94
N GLY A 92 45.21 -1.82 29.41
CA GLY A 92 44.85 -0.41 29.28
C GLY A 92 45.71 0.35 28.27
N GLY A 93 45.15 1.43 27.71
CA GLY A 93 45.87 2.30 26.78
C GLY A 93 44.99 2.95 25.74
N ASP A 94 45.56 3.91 25.02
CA ASP A 94 44.93 4.63 23.93
C ASP A 94 45.69 4.38 22.62
N VAL A 95 44.98 3.87 21.61
CA VAL A 95 45.42 3.82 20.22
C VAL A 95 44.59 4.84 19.46
N SER A 96 45.21 5.91 19.01
CA SER A 96 44.52 6.97 18.27
C SER A 96 45.14 7.23 16.92
N ALA A 97 44.33 7.54 15.92
CA ALA A 97 44.83 7.95 14.61
C ALA A 97 43.98 9.09 14.02
N VAL A 98 44.64 10.03 13.34
CA VAL A 98 43.96 11.15 12.68
C VAL A 98 44.47 11.30 11.26
N GLY A 99 43.54 11.30 10.31
CA GLY A 99 43.81 11.51 8.89
C GLY A 99 42.90 10.67 8.00
N PRO A 100 42.86 10.98 6.68
CA PRO A 100 42.04 10.24 5.72
C PRO A 100 42.29 8.72 5.80
N ARG A 101 41.21 7.94 5.72
CA ARG A 101 41.24 6.48 5.91
C ARG A 101 42.31 5.79 5.04
N ASP A 102 42.38 6.19 3.78
CA ASP A 102 43.30 5.61 2.80
C ASP A 102 44.76 5.95 3.13
N VAL A 103 45.05 7.11 3.70
CA VAL A 103 46.39 7.49 4.17
C VAL A 103 46.79 6.64 5.37
N VAL A 104 45.94 6.60 6.41
CA VAL A 104 46.22 5.85 7.65
C VAL A 104 46.42 4.36 7.35
N LEU A 105 45.55 3.77 6.53
CA LEU A 105 45.67 2.36 6.14
C LEU A 105 46.93 2.10 5.30
N ARG A 106 47.28 2.96 4.34
CA ARG A 106 48.52 2.81 3.55
C ARG A 106 49.77 2.89 4.43
N GLU A 107 49.83 3.84 5.35
CA GLU A 107 50.95 3.97 6.30
C GLU A 107 51.08 2.70 7.14
N ALA A 108 49.98 2.22 7.72
CA ALA A 108 49.96 1.00 8.52
C ALA A 108 50.34 -0.25 7.71
N GLU A 109 49.85 -0.39 6.48
CA GLU A 109 50.18 -1.50 5.58
C GLU A 109 51.64 -1.50 5.15
N GLN A 110 52.20 -0.33 4.84
CA GLN A 110 53.61 -0.20 4.47
C GLN A 110 54.51 -0.57 5.64
N TRP A 111 54.19 -0.05 6.83
CA TRP A 111 54.87 -0.41 8.07
C TRP A 111 54.79 -1.92 8.34
N GLN A 112 53.58 -2.51 8.24
CA GLN A 112 53.39 -3.95 8.42
C GLN A 112 54.19 -4.77 7.40
N LYS A 113 54.16 -4.43 6.11
CA LYS A 113 54.90 -5.15 5.07
C LYS A 113 56.41 -5.08 5.31
N ARG A 114 56.92 -3.92 5.71
CA ARG A 114 58.36 -3.68 5.94
C ARG A 114 58.89 -4.39 7.19
N TYR A 115 58.14 -4.35 8.29
CA TYR A 115 58.64 -4.80 9.60
C TYR A 115 58.02 -6.12 10.09
N LEU A 116 56.80 -6.48 9.65
CA LEU A 116 56.09 -7.69 10.10
C LEU A 116 55.97 -8.77 9.00
N GLY A 117 56.18 -8.42 7.72
CA GLY A 117 55.98 -9.29 6.56
C GLY A 117 57.05 -10.35 6.28
N ARG A 118 58.11 -10.46 7.08
CA ARG A 118 59.33 -11.25 6.75
C ARG A 118 59.40 -12.68 7.33
N SER A 119 58.27 -13.28 7.71
CA SER A 119 58.24 -14.61 8.37
C SER A 119 57.71 -15.77 7.52
N SER A 120 57.59 -15.66 6.19
CA SER A 120 57.03 -16.77 5.38
C SER A 120 57.67 -17.03 4.01
N THR A 121 58.99 -16.95 3.88
CA THR A 121 59.70 -17.53 2.72
C THR A 121 61.07 -18.07 3.15
N GLY A 122 61.13 -19.37 3.41
CA GLY A 122 62.37 -20.09 3.69
C GLY A 122 62.08 -21.49 4.23
N GLY A 123 61.97 -22.48 3.36
CA GLY A 123 62.03 -23.88 3.77
C GLY A 123 63.44 -24.20 4.28
N GLY A 124 63.53 -24.72 5.50
CA GLY A 124 64.78 -25.11 6.14
C GLY A 124 64.66 -25.08 7.67
N GLU A 125 64.60 -26.28 8.26
CA GLU A 125 64.84 -26.65 9.67
C GLU A 125 64.40 -25.67 10.78
N SER A 126 63.39 -26.12 11.54
CA SER A 126 62.87 -25.47 12.73
C SER A 126 63.94 -25.30 13.81
N SER A 127 64.45 -24.09 13.96
CA SER A 127 64.91 -23.58 15.25
C SER A 127 63.73 -22.89 15.95
N SER A 128 63.58 -23.17 17.24
CA SER A 128 62.46 -22.80 18.10
C SER A 128 62.35 -21.29 18.37
N ALA A 129 61.95 -20.51 17.36
CA ALA A 129 61.46 -19.16 17.56
C ALA A 129 60.08 -19.23 18.25
N GLY A 130 60.07 -19.02 19.57
CA GLY A 130 58.87 -19.13 20.40
C GLY A 130 57.69 -18.32 19.84
N LYS A 131 56.54 -18.99 19.67
CA LYS A 131 55.23 -18.35 19.44
C LYS A 131 55.01 -17.35 20.57
N THR A 132 54.99 -16.07 20.22
CA THR A 132 54.65 -15.01 21.18
C THR A 132 53.14 -14.82 21.10
N ASP A 133 52.42 -15.32 22.11
CA ASP A 133 50.99 -15.05 22.27
C ASP A 133 50.85 -13.65 22.89
N ALA A 134 50.15 -12.77 22.18
CA ALA A 134 49.90 -11.40 22.59
C ALA A 134 48.40 -11.24 22.88
N GLU A 135 48.09 -10.81 24.09
CA GLU A 135 46.75 -10.51 24.58
C GLU A 135 46.70 -9.02 24.95
N PHE A 136 45.66 -8.34 24.48
CA PHE A 136 45.40 -6.94 24.86
C PHE A 136 44.05 -6.89 25.55
N GLU A 137 43.98 -6.16 26.66
CA GLU A 137 42.76 -5.94 27.43
C GLU A 137 42.58 -4.45 27.73
N GLY A 138 41.35 -3.96 27.59
CA GLY A 138 40.99 -2.62 28.03
C GLY A 138 41.52 -1.47 27.16
N LEU A 139 41.75 -1.68 25.85
CA LEU A 139 42.22 -0.61 24.97
C LEU A 139 41.08 0.35 24.60
N ARG A 140 41.40 1.64 24.51
CA ARG A 140 40.59 2.64 23.82
C ARG A 140 41.14 2.87 22.42
N ILE A 141 40.31 2.67 21.40
CA ILE A 141 40.68 2.91 20.00
C ILE A 141 39.90 4.13 19.50
N THR A 142 40.58 5.09 18.89
CA THR A 142 39.94 6.25 18.27
C THR A 142 40.55 6.55 16.90
N TRP A 143 39.75 6.63 15.86
CA TRP A 143 40.17 7.14 14.56
C TRP A 143 39.21 8.20 14.06
N GLN A 144 39.73 9.25 13.43
CA GLN A 144 38.94 10.32 12.82
C GLN A 144 39.60 10.75 11.51
N ASP A 145 38.80 10.99 10.46
CA ASP A 145 39.33 11.42 9.16
C ASP A 145 39.99 12.80 9.22
N ARG A 146 39.51 13.67 10.12
CA ARG A 146 40.04 15.02 10.39
C ARG A 146 39.81 15.40 11.86
N ARG A 147 40.55 16.41 12.35
CA ARG A 147 40.52 16.83 13.77
C ARG A 147 39.22 17.53 14.21
N ASP A 148 38.56 18.23 13.29
CA ASP A 148 37.47 19.14 13.65
C ASP A 148 36.10 18.44 13.66
N VAL A 149 35.33 18.57 12.58
CA VAL A 149 34.04 17.92 12.37
C VAL A 149 34.27 16.68 11.51
N PRO A 150 34.57 15.51 12.12
CA PRO A 150 34.86 14.31 11.36
C PRO A 150 33.65 13.88 10.55
N THR A 151 33.89 13.56 9.28
CA THR A 151 32.89 12.93 8.41
C THR A 151 32.95 11.41 8.49
N GLU A 152 34.10 10.88 8.93
CA GLU A 152 34.28 9.48 9.26
C GLU A 152 35.02 9.36 10.60
N SER A 153 34.51 8.52 11.49
CA SER A 153 35.18 8.25 12.77
C SER A 153 34.86 6.86 13.30
N VAL A 154 35.79 6.33 14.08
CA VAL A 154 35.62 5.10 14.86
C VAL A 154 36.07 5.40 16.28
N ARG A 155 35.26 5.04 17.27
CA ARG A 155 35.68 5.00 18.68
C ARG A 155 35.26 3.67 19.26
N ALA A 156 36.13 3.05 20.05
CA ALA A 156 35.81 1.84 20.78
C ALA A 156 36.48 1.86 22.15
N SER A 157 35.77 1.35 23.16
CA SER A 157 36.23 1.25 24.55
C SER A 157 36.24 -0.19 25.02
N ASP A 158 37.10 -0.46 26.00
CA ASP A 158 37.38 -1.78 26.55
C ASP A 158 37.60 -2.83 25.46
N VAL A 159 38.42 -2.46 24.47
CA VAL A 159 38.74 -3.35 23.36
C VAL A 159 39.70 -4.41 23.84
N ASN A 160 39.29 -5.67 23.72
CA ASN A 160 40.14 -6.83 23.98
C ASN A 160 40.49 -7.52 22.67
N PHE A 161 41.74 -7.95 22.55
CA PHE A 161 42.27 -8.66 21.40
C PHE A 161 42.95 -9.94 21.88
N ALA A 162 42.60 -11.05 21.24
CA ALA A 162 43.26 -12.33 21.46
C ALA A 162 43.52 -13.02 20.11
N ARG A 163 44.69 -13.65 19.99
CA ARG A 163 45.06 -14.42 18.80
C ARG A 163 45.30 -15.87 19.20
N GLN A 164 44.55 -16.80 18.62
CA GLN A 164 44.67 -18.23 18.89
C GLN A 164 44.43 -19.05 17.61
N GLU A 165 45.31 -20.01 17.32
CA GLU A 165 45.11 -21.01 16.25
C GLU A 165 44.76 -20.43 14.86
N GLY A 166 45.36 -19.30 14.49
CA GLY A 166 45.11 -18.65 13.19
C GLY A 166 43.83 -17.82 13.11
N LYS A 167 43.04 -17.77 14.20
CA LYS A 167 41.91 -16.86 14.40
C LYS A 167 42.32 -15.65 15.22
N VAL A 168 41.66 -14.53 14.98
CA VAL A 168 41.80 -13.30 15.75
C VAL A 168 40.44 -12.94 16.32
N GLY A 169 40.34 -12.96 17.65
CA GLY A 169 39.16 -12.49 18.37
C GLY A 169 39.34 -11.04 18.79
N LEU A 170 38.37 -10.19 18.44
CA LEU A 170 38.22 -8.84 18.97
C LEU A 170 36.92 -8.74 19.75
N SER A 171 36.92 -8.02 20.86
CA SER A 171 35.70 -7.64 21.56
C SER A 171 35.79 -6.20 22.01
N ALA A 172 34.66 -5.52 22.14
CA ALA A 172 34.58 -4.16 22.66
C ALA A 172 33.32 -4.01 23.53
N ALA A 173 33.44 -3.32 24.66
CA ALA A 173 32.26 -3.01 25.48
C ALA A 173 31.33 -2.06 24.74
N GLU A 174 31.89 -1.02 24.11
CA GLU A 174 31.16 -0.09 23.27
C GLU A 174 31.99 0.28 22.04
N ALA A 175 31.32 0.48 20.91
CA ALA A 175 31.94 1.03 19.71
C ALA A 175 30.97 1.95 18.98
N THR A 176 31.45 3.11 18.53
CA THR A 176 30.71 4.04 17.67
C THR A 176 31.44 4.24 16.36
N ILE A 177 30.73 4.07 15.25
CA ILE A 177 31.26 4.19 13.90
C ILE A 177 30.39 5.22 13.16
N THR A 178 31.01 6.25 12.61
CA THR A 178 30.34 7.24 11.76
C THR A 178 30.99 7.20 10.39
N VAL A 179 30.19 7.08 9.32
CA VAL A 179 30.64 7.14 7.94
C VAL A 179 29.62 7.93 7.12
N GLY A 180 29.93 9.18 6.81
CA GLY A 180 29.05 10.08 6.08
C GLY A 180 27.69 10.24 6.77
N PRO A 181 26.57 9.87 6.14
CA PRO A 181 25.23 10.00 6.72
C PRO A 181 24.88 8.88 7.73
N VAL A 182 25.74 7.89 7.92
CA VAL A 182 25.48 6.71 8.76
C VAL A 182 26.25 6.84 10.08
N ALA A 183 25.55 6.66 11.19
CA ALA A 183 26.12 6.50 12.53
C ALA A 183 25.66 5.16 13.11
N VAL A 184 26.57 4.40 13.69
CA VAL A 184 26.31 3.09 14.31
C VAL A 184 26.93 3.07 15.68
N ALA A 185 26.14 2.78 16.72
CA ALA A 185 26.63 2.46 18.05
C ALA A 185 26.40 0.97 18.33
N VAL A 186 27.40 0.31 18.91
CA VAL A 186 27.39 -1.13 19.20
C VAL A 186 27.73 -1.31 20.67
N GLN A 187 26.98 -2.14 21.39
CA GLN A 187 27.32 -2.54 22.76
C GLN A 187 27.59 -4.05 22.87
N GLY A 188 28.65 -4.41 23.58
CA GLY A 188 29.09 -5.79 23.79
C GLY A 188 29.38 -6.51 22.48
N GLY A 189 30.16 -5.88 21.59
CA GLY A 189 30.49 -6.44 20.28
C GLY A 189 31.60 -7.48 20.38
N HIS A 190 31.44 -8.59 19.66
CA HIS A 190 32.44 -9.64 19.48
C HIS A 190 32.63 -9.91 17.99
N LEU A 191 33.89 -10.04 17.57
CA LEU A 191 34.27 -10.25 16.18
C LEU A 191 35.33 -11.34 16.12
N THR A 192 35.09 -12.37 15.33
CA THR A 192 36.08 -13.41 15.03
C THR A 192 36.52 -13.28 13.59
N LEU A 193 37.82 -13.10 13.38
CA LEU A 193 38.46 -12.98 12.09
C LEU A 193 39.31 -14.23 11.78
N ILE A 194 39.30 -14.66 10.53
CA ILE A 194 40.14 -15.76 10.01
C ILE A 194 41.07 -15.23 8.93
N LYS A 195 42.36 -15.54 9.04
CA LYS A 195 43.38 -15.14 8.07
C LYS A 195 43.27 -15.97 6.78
N GLN A 196 43.27 -15.31 5.63
CA GLN A 196 43.18 -15.95 4.32
C GLN A 196 44.56 -16.37 3.78
N GLN A 197 44.60 -17.37 2.88
CA GLN A 197 45.85 -17.88 2.28
C GLN A 197 46.58 -16.82 1.43
N GLU A 198 45.84 -15.93 0.76
CA GLU A 198 46.39 -14.86 -0.10
C GLU A 198 46.79 -13.59 0.69
N GLY A 199 46.63 -13.60 2.02
CA GLY A 199 46.76 -12.42 2.87
C GLY A 199 45.41 -11.71 3.09
N GLY A 200 45.26 -11.06 4.26
CA GLY A 200 44.00 -10.44 4.69
C GLY A 200 43.19 -11.29 5.68
N TYR A 201 42.08 -10.73 6.17
CA TYR A 201 41.18 -11.35 7.15
C TYR A 201 39.73 -11.31 6.66
N ARG A 202 38.97 -12.38 6.93
CA ARG A 202 37.51 -12.42 6.75
C ARG A 202 36.82 -12.61 8.09
N VAL A 203 35.58 -12.15 8.18
CA VAL A 203 34.75 -12.26 9.38
C VAL A 203 34.09 -13.64 9.42
N ALA A 204 34.45 -14.45 10.42
CA ALA A 204 33.85 -15.76 10.66
C ALA A 204 32.62 -15.71 11.57
N ALA A 205 32.62 -14.79 12.53
CA ALA A 205 31.46 -14.54 13.38
C ALA A 205 31.47 -13.09 13.85
N LEU A 206 30.28 -12.49 13.95
CA LEU A 206 30.06 -11.20 14.59
C LEU A 206 28.87 -11.33 15.52
N SER A 207 28.97 -10.89 16.76
CA SER A 207 27.82 -10.77 17.64
C SER A 207 27.81 -9.46 18.42
N ALA A 208 26.63 -8.97 18.79
CA ALA A 208 26.49 -7.80 19.67
C ALA A 208 25.19 -7.86 20.47
N ARG A 209 25.23 -7.33 21.71
CA ARG A 209 24.03 -7.23 22.58
C ARG A 209 23.03 -6.20 22.08
N SER A 210 23.54 -5.09 21.55
CA SER A 210 22.73 -4.08 20.88
C SER A 210 23.51 -3.37 19.78
N LEU A 211 22.78 -2.93 18.77
CA LEU A 211 23.27 -2.09 17.69
C LEU A 211 22.22 -1.02 17.39
N ASP A 212 22.60 0.25 17.55
CA ASP A 212 21.80 1.41 17.21
C ASP A 212 22.37 2.04 15.94
N ALA A 213 21.65 1.93 14.82
CA ALA A 213 22.05 2.50 13.54
C ALA A 213 21.16 3.69 13.18
N THR A 214 21.75 4.80 12.73
CA THR A 214 21.05 5.98 12.21
C THR A 214 21.56 6.31 10.81
N LEU A 215 20.67 6.40 9.83
CA LEU A 215 20.95 6.85 8.47
C LEU A 215 20.24 8.18 8.21
N THR A 216 20.98 9.24 7.89
CA THR A 216 20.41 10.56 7.57
C THR A 216 20.42 10.82 6.06
N LEU A 217 19.26 10.72 5.43
CA LEU A 217 19.08 11.02 4.01
C LEU A 217 18.98 12.54 3.76
N PRO A 218 19.49 13.04 2.62
CA PRO A 218 19.32 14.44 2.25
C PRO A 218 17.83 14.81 2.12
N ALA A 219 17.49 15.99 2.63
CA ALA A 219 16.14 16.55 2.47
C ALA A 219 15.80 16.65 0.97
N PRO A 220 14.55 16.37 0.57
CA PRO A 220 14.13 16.73 -0.80
C PRO A 220 14.39 18.23 -1.03
N PRO A 221 14.72 18.65 -2.26
CA PRO A 221 14.80 20.07 -2.58
C PRO A 221 13.48 20.72 -2.16
N GLU A 222 13.54 21.79 -1.36
CA GLU A 222 12.35 22.57 -0.99
C GLU A 222 11.60 22.95 -2.27
N GLU A 223 10.35 22.49 -2.41
CA GLU A 223 9.43 23.15 -3.32
C GLU A 223 9.34 24.61 -2.88
N ALA A 224 9.69 25.51 -3.80
CA ALA A 224 9.76 26.94 -3.54
C ALA A 224 8.48 27.41 -2.85
N LYS A 225 8.63 27.98 -1.65
CA LYS A 225 7.51 28.62 -0.94
C LYS A 225 6.89 29.68 -1.85
N PRO A 226 5.55 29.81 -1.88
CA PRO A 226 4.93 30.93 -2.56
C PRO A 226 5.42 32.23 -1.93
N VAL A 227 5.84 33.18 -2.77
CA VAL A 227 6.17 34.53 -2.36
C VAL A 227 4.90 35.16 -1.76
N GLU A 228 4.91 35.47 -0.46
CA GLU A 228 3.91 36.32 0.17
C GLU A 228 4.01 37.72 -0.47
N GLY A 229 2.93 38.18 -1.13
CA GLY A 229 2.81 39.56 -1.60
C GLY A 229 2.40 39.78 -3.06
N ALA A 230 1.62 38.89 -3.69
CA ALA A 230 0.98 39.18 -4.99
C ALA A 230 -0.55 39.36 -4.81
N PRO A 231 -1.18 40.36 -5.46
CA PRO A 231 -2.59 40.67 -5.27
C PRO A 231 -3.49 39.55 -5.79
N ALA A 232 -4.61 39.35 -5.10
CA ALA A 232 -5.59 38.31 -5.38
C ALA A 232 -6.17 38.43 -6.81
N PRO A 233 -6.19 37.35 -7.61
CA PRO A 233 -6.99 37.31 -8.81
C PRO A 233 -8.46 37.07 -8.48
N SER A 234 -9.31 37.80 -9.20
CA SER A 234 -10.77 37.82 -9.15
C SER A 234 -11.40 36.44 -9.35
N ASN A 235 -12.52 36.23 -8.65
CA ASN A 235 -13.47 35.13 -8.87
C ASN A 235 -14.00 35.13 -10.31
N GLU A 236 -13.42 34.29 -11.17
CA GLU A 236 -14.11 33.77 -12.35
C GLU A 236 -14.06 32.23 -12.33
N SER A 237 -15.23 31.63 -12.55
CA SER A 237 -15.44 30.18 -12.56
C SER A 237 -14.70 29.54 -13.72
N PRO A 238 -13.94 28.44 -13.54
CA PRO A 238 -13.24 27.83 -14.67
C PRO A 238 -14.22 27.03 -15.53
N SER A 239 -14.36 27.47 -16.77
CA SER A 239 -14.84 26.73 -17.93
C SER A 239 -14.06 25.43 -18.10
N ARG A 240 -14.77 24.38 -18.52
CA ARG A 240 -14.21 23.09 -18.95
C ARG A 240 -13.23 23.28 -20.11
N GLU A 241 -11.94 23.11 -19.87
CA GLU A 241 -10.97 22.79 -20.92
C GLU A 241 -9.86 21.89 -20.39
N ALA A 242 -9.57 20.85 -21.19
CA ALA A 242 -8.49 19.85 -21.14
C ALA A 242 -7.79 19.57 -19.79
N ARG A 243 -8.19 18.45 -19.14
CA ARG A 243 -7.29 17.72 -18.24
C ARG A 243 -6.06 17.28 -19.03
N GLU A 244 -4.87 17.70 -18.59
CA GLU A 244 -3.60 17.12 -19.04
C GLU A 244 -3.62 15.58 -18.88
N PRO A 245 -3.06 14.82 -19.84
CA PRO A 245 -2.93 13.38 -19.69
C PRO A 245 -1.99 13.07 -18.53
N ALA A 246 -2.40 12.10 -17.70
CA ALA A 246 -1.63 11.59 -16.58
C ALA A 246 -0.15 11.27 -16.95
N PRO A 247 0.80 11.40 -16.02
CA PRO A 247 2.21 11.19 -16.31
C PRO A 247 2.46 9.78 -16.87
N LYS A 248 3.18 9.70 -18.00
CA LYS A 248 3.55 8.45 -18.67
C LYS A 248 4.17 7.44 -17.69
N HIS A 249 3.57 6.26 -17.60
CA HIS A 249 3.85 5.16 -16.66
C HIS A 249 5.22 4.45 -16.81
N GLY A 250 6.24 5.09 -17.40
CA GLY A 250 7.58 4.51 -17.57
C GLY A 250 8.40 4.31 -16.28
N LYS A 251 7.92 4.82 -15.13
CA LYS A 251 8.62 4.71 -13.84
C LYS A 251 8.35 3.41 -13.07
N ALA A 252 7.28 2.67 -13.39
CA ALA A 252 6.92 1.46 -12.63
C ALA A 252 7.83 0.27 -12.97
N SER A 253 8.18 0.07 -14.25
CA SER A 253 8.94 -1.10 -14.72
C SER A 253 10.36 -1.21 -14.16
N GLN A 254 10.93 -0.10 -13.66
CA GLN A 254 12.29 -0.09 -13.12
C GLN A 254 12.34 -0.31 -11.60
N ARG A 255 11.20 -0.24 -10.88
CA ARG A 255 11.19 -0.33 -9.41
C ARG A 255 11.63 -1.70 -8.91
N GLY A 256 11.11 -2.78 -9.51
CA GLY A 256 11.47 -4.16 -9.16
C GLY A 256 12.95 -4.46 -9.37
N ALA A 257 13.45 -4.18 -10.58
CA ALA A 257 14.85 -4.34 -10.93
C ALA A 257 15.77 -3.48 -10.05
N ALA A 258 15.37 -2.25 -9.70
CA ALA A 258 16.13 -1.39 -8.80
C ALA A 258 16.20 -1.98 -7.38
N VAL A 259 15.09 -2.45 -6.82
CA VAL A 259 15.06 -3.12 -5.51
C VAL A 259 15.95 -4.35 -5.52
N ARG A 260 15.84 -5.20 -6.55
CA ARG A 260 16.70 -6.38 -6.72
C ARG A 260 18.18 -5.98 -6.75
N ALA A 261 18.55 -5.02 -7.58
CA ALA A 261 19.93 -4.58 -7.74
C ALA A 261 20.52 -4.06 -6.42
N GLN A 262 19.74 -3.35 -5.60
CA GLN A 262 20.18 -2.89 -4.28
C GLN A 262 20.37 -4.04 -3.29
N LEU A 263 19.43 -4.98 -3.24
CA LEU A 263 19.54 -6.16 -2.36
C LEU A 263 20.74 -7.04 -2.74
N VAL A 264 20.91 -7.34 -4.03
CA VAL A 264 22.04 -8.12 -4.53
C VAL A 264 23.36 -7.39 -4.27
N ARG A 265 23.44 -6.08 -4.50
CA ARG A 265 24.64 -5.29 -4.19
C ARG A 265 25.00 -5.36 -2.70
N GLY A 266 24.02 -5.21 -1.83
CA GLY A 266 24.21 -5.38 -0.38
C GLY A 266 24.71 -6.79 -0.04
N ALA A 267 24.15 -7.81 -0.68
CA ALA A 267 24.58 -9.19 -0.51
C ALA A 267 26.02 -9.42 -0.96
N THR A 268 26.42 -8.93 -2.13
CA THR A 268 27.78 -9.04 -2.68
C THR A 268 28.81 -8.30 -1.81
N LEU A 269 28.46 -7.15 -1.24
CA LEU A 269 29.35 -6.43 -0.33
C LEU A 269 29.66 -7.24 0.94
N LEU A 270 28.64 -7.88 1.51
CA LEU A 270 28.82 -8.74 2.68
C LEU A 270 29.53 -10.06 2.32
N ASP A 271 29.31 -10.61 1.13
CA ASP A 271 30.04 -11.78 0.61
C ASP A 271 31.56 -11.57 0.56
N ALA A 272 32.00 -10.35 0.24
CA ALA A 272 33.41 -9.98 0.21
C ALA A 272 34.06 -9.92 1.61
N VAL A 273 33.26 -9.72 2.66
CA VAL A 273 33.74 -9.51 4.03
C VAL A 273 33.57 -10.77 4.90
N LEU A 274 32.49 -11.52 4.69
CA LEU A 274 32.12 -12.68 5.49
C LEU A 274 32.79 -13.98 4.98
N GLU A 275 33.15 -14.86 5.91
CA GLU A 275 33.63 -16.22 5.62
C GLU A 275 32.46 -17.17 5.29
N GLN A 276 32.71 -18.30 4.65
CA GLN A 276 31.66 -19.30 4.42
C GLN A 276 31.11 -19.85 5.73
N GLY A 277 29.78 -19.86 5.88
CA GLY A 277 29.11 -20.25 7.12
C GLY A 277 29.18 -19.18 8.21
N ALA A 278 29.67 -17.98 7.91
CA ALA A 278 29.73 -16.91 8.89
C ALA A 278 28.33 -16.50 9.37
N LYS A 279 28.24 -16.19 10.67
CA LYS A 279 27.02 -15.78 11.35
C LYS A 279 27.22 -14.41 11.98
N VAL A 280 26.28 -13.51 11.71
CA VAL A 280 26.16 -12.20 12.36
C VAL A 280 24.91 -12.24 13.24
N GLU A 281 25.05 -12.02 14.54
CA GLU A 281 23.94 -12.05 15.50
C GLU A 281 23.85 -10.75 16.28
N LEU A 282 22.73 -10.05 16.16
CA LEU A 282 22.44 -8.88 16.98
C LEU A 282 21.25 -9.22 17.86
N ASP A 283 21.41 -9.21 19.18
CA ASP A 283 20.29 -9.52 20.07
C ASP A 283 19.23 -8.40 20.06
N SER A 284 19.65 -7.17 19.75
CA SER A 284 18.78 -6.00 19.63
C SER A 284 19.32 -5.02 18.60
N LEU A 285 18.67 -4.95 17.45
CA LEU A 285 18.84 -3.92 16.44
C LEU A 285 17.80 -2.83 16.65
N HIS A 286 18.26 -1.60 16.81
CA HIS A 286 17.45 -0.41 16.58
C HIS A 286 18.02 0.31 15.35
N ALA A 287 17.19 0.56 14.35
CA ALA A 287 17.62 1.31 13.18
C ALA A 287 16.67 2.48 12.92
N GLN A 288 17.24 3.65 12.64
CA GLN A 288 16.49 4.87 12.34
C GLN A 288 16.93 5.43 10.99
N VAL A 289 15.99 5.62 10.06
CA VAL A 289 16.24 6.35 8.81
C VAL A 289 15.57 7.71 8.91
N ARG A 290 16.36 8.79 8.86
CA ARG A 290 15.90 10.18 8.96
C ARG A 290 15.93 10.87 7.60
N ARG A 291 14.92 11.66 7.29
CA ARG A 291 14.90 12.56 6.12
C ARG A 291 14.15 13.85 6.48
N GLY A 292 14.85 14.97 6.65
CA GLY A 292 14.22 16.20 7.15
C GLY A 292 13.65 16.02 8.57
N ARG A 293 12.35 16.27 8.75
CA ARG A 293 11.62 15.98 10.02
C ARG A 293 11.13 14.54 10.12
N ASP A 294 11.25 13.74 9.06
CA ASP A 294 10.75 12.38 9.03
C ASP A 294 11.75 11.40 9.63
N ALA A 295 11.25 10.45 10.41
CA ALA A 295 12.01 9.31 10.90
C ALA A 295 11.21 8.01 10.71
N LEU A 296 11.86 6.98 10.18
CA LEU A 296 11.41 5.59 10.18
C LEU A 296 12.22 4.85 11.23
N ASN A 297 11.55 4.29 12.25
CA ASN A 297 12.18 3.51 13.31
C ASN A 297 11.93 2.01 13.07
N LEU A 298 12.97 1.20 13.23
CA LEU A 298 12.95 -0.25 13.14
C LEU A 298 13.48 -0.82 14.46
N GLY A 299 12.79 -1.81 15.02
CA GLY A 299 13.18 -2.48 16.27
C GLY A 299 12.65 -1.81 17.54
N PRO A 300 13.02 -2.33 18.73
CA PRO A 300 14.09 -3.33 18.94
C PRO A 300 13.69 -4.75 18.50
N GLY A 301 14.57 -5.42 17.75
CA GLY A 301 14.41 -6.82 17.36
C GLY A 301 15.76 -7.50 17.18
N SER A 302 15.81 -8.83 17.31
CA SER A 302 17.00 -9.59 16.97
C SER A 302 17.18 -9.67 15.45
N LEU A 303 18.42 -9.50 14.99
CA LEU A 303 18.82 -9.69 13.59
C LEU A 303 19.84 -10.82 13.52
N VAL A 304 19.61 -11.78 12.63
CA VAL A 304 20.59 -12.80 12.27
C VAL A 304 20.88 -12.68 10.78
N VAL A 305 22.15 -12.55 10.41
CA VAL A 305 22.60 -12.63 9.02
C VAL A 305 23.53 -13.82 8.88
N ARG A 306 23.26 -14.68 7.89
CA ARG A 306 24.07 -15.86 7.60
C ARG A 306 24.55 -15.84 6.16
N ARG A 307 25.82 -16.18 5.98
CA ARG A 307 26.40 -16.46 4.67
C ARG A 307 26.37 -17.96 4.42
N ASP A 308 25.40 -18.42 3.64
CA ASP A 308 25.28 -19.80 3.19
C ASP A 308 25.88 -19.97 1.78
N ALA A 309 25.88 -21.19 1.23
CA ALA A 309 26.44 -21.46 -0.09
C ALA A 309 25.66 -20.70 -1.19
N GLY A 310 26.27 -19.64 -1.73
CA GLY A 310 25.72 -18.86 -2.84
C GLY A 310 24.62 -17.85 -2.48
N ARG A 311 24.19 -17.79 -1.21
CA ARG A 311 23.12 -16.89 -0.75
C ARG A 311 23.39 -16.31 0.63
N MET A 312 22.82 -15.13 0.84
CA MET A 312 22.65 -14.51 2.15
C MET A 312 21.26 -14.83 2.70
N LEU A 313 21.19 -15.21 3.96
CA LEU A 313 19.96 -15.27 4.73
C LEU A 313 19.96 -14.14 5.76
N VAL A 314 18.85 -13.42 5.85
CA VAL A 314 18.62 -12.34 6.79
C VAL A 314 17.32 -12.65 7.53
N GLU A 315 17.40 -12.82 8.85
CA GLU A 315 16.26 -13.13 9.71
C GLU A 315 16.10 -12.00 10.73
N LEU A 316 14.91 -11.40 10.78
CA LEU A 316 14.52 -10.45 11.80
C LEU A 316 13.39 -11.02 12.65
N SER A 317 13.48 -10.84 13.96
CA SER A 317 12.43 -11.25 14.91
C SER A 317 12.37 -10.23 16.06
N PRO A 318 11.18 -9.83 16.55
CA PRO A 318 11.07 -8.90 17.68
C PRO A 318 11.58 -9.56 18.96
N ARG A 319 12.19 -8.76 19.85
CA ARG A 319 12.56 -9.22 21.19
C ARG A 319 11.28 -9.29 22.03
N ALA A 320 10.94 -10.48 22.52
CA ALA A 320 9.62 -10.78 23.06
C ALA A 320 9.24 -9.97 24.32
N HIS A 321 8.07 -9.33 24.26
CA HIS A 321 7.11 -9.24 25.37
C HIS A 321 5.77 -9.94 25.01
N ALA A 322 5.71 -10.68 23.89
CA ALA A 322 4.52 -11.40 23.50
C ALA A 322 4.38 -12.65 24.38
N GLU A 323 3.31 -12.73 25.18
CA GLU A 323 2.96 -13.87 26.04
C GLU A 323 2.76 -15.19 25.27
N LYS A 324 2.86 -15.18 23.92
CA LYS A 324 2.84 -16.35 23.03
C LYS A 324 3.82 -16.16 21.86
N GLU A 325 4.79 -17.07 21.71
CA GLU A 325 5.76 -17.10 20.59
C GLU A 325 5.10 -17.09 19.20
N GLU A 326 3.87 -17.58 19.08
CA GLU A 326 3.11 -17.62 17.82
C GLU A 326 2.70 -16.25 17.26
N GLN A 327 2.77 -15.17 18.06
CA GLN A 327 2.41 -13.81 17.66
C GLN A 327 3.62 -12.93 17.27
N ALA A 328 4.84 -13.42 17.45
CA ALA A 328 6.03 -12.66 17.07
C ALA A 328 6.13 -12.55 15.54
N LEU A 329 6.32 -11.32 15.03
CA LEU A 329 6.58 -11.12 13.60
C LEU A 329 7.98 -11.61 13.24
N THR A 330 8.09 -12.69 12.50
CA THR A 330 9.33 -13.12 11.87
C THR A 330 9.38 -12.65 10.42
N PHE A 331 10.50 -12.07 10.02
CA PHE A 331 10.83 -11.76 8.63
C PHE A 331 12.08 -12.54 8.24
N SER A 332 12.03 -13.28 7.14
CA SER A 332 13.19 -13.93 6.55
C SER A 332 13.37 -13.46 5.12
N LEU A 333 14.60 -13.20 4.71
CA LEU A 333 14.96 -12.76 3.37
C LEU A 333 16.17 -13.56 2.89
N SER A 334 16.04 -14.16 1.72
CA SER A 334 17.10 -14.89 1.04
C SER A 334 17.50 -14.19 -0.25
N VAL A 335 18.76 -13.76 -0.32
CA VAL A 335 19.30 -12.98 -1.45
C VAL A 335 20.50 -13.71 -2.06
N PRO A 336 20.57 -13.92 -3.39
CA PRO A 336 21.75 -14.49 -4.03
C PRO A 336 22.92 -13.49 -4.07
N PHE A 337 24.16 -13.99 -4.05
CA PHE A 337 25.37 -13.15 -4.11
C PHE A 337 25.71 -12.61 -5.52
N GLY A 338 25.03 -13.09 -6.56
CA GLY A 338 25.26 -12.71 -7.96
C GLY A 338 23.98 -12.57 -8.78
N GLU A 339 24.09 -11.92 -9.93
CA GLU A 339 22.91 -11.61 -10.77
C GLU A 339 22.36 -12.83 -11.53
N ALA A 340 23.17 -13.86 -11.77
CA ALA A 340 22.78 -15.04 -12.53
C ALA A 340 21.76 -15.93 -11.78
N ASP A 341 20.56 -16.02 -12.35
CA ASP A 341 19.47 -16.99 -12.13
C ASP A 341 18.91 -17.19 -10.71
N GLY A 342 19.41 -16.48 -9.69
CA GLY A 342 18.87 -16.55 -8.34
C GLY A 342 17.60 -15.70 -8.13
N GLU A 343 16.52 -16.33 -7.68
CA GLU A 343 15.35 -15.65 -7.13
C GLU A 343 15.66 -15.00 -5.77
N ILE A 344 14.97 -13.91 -5.44
CA ILE A 344 14.95 -13.37 -4.06
C ILE A 344 13.67 -13.85 -3.40
N VAL A 345 13.80 -14.46 -2.23
CA VAL A 345 12.68 -15.03 -1.47
C VAL A 345 12.54 -14.26 -0.17
N ALA A 346 11.32 -13.83 0.16
CA ALA A 346 11.01 -13.21 1.44
C ALA A 346 9.80 -13.88 2.09
N ASP A 347 9.94 -14.25 3.35
CA ASP A 347 8.90 -14.83 4.17
C ASP A 347 8.55 -13.88 5.32
N VAL A 348 7.26 -13.61 5.50
CA VAL A 348 6.74 -12.78 6.59
C VAL A 348 5.69 -13.59 7.33
N LYS A 349 5.85 -13.77 8.63
CA LYS A 349 4.92 -14.54 9.45
C LYS A 349 4.71 -13.87 10.80
N GLY A 350 3.47 -13.77 11.25
CA GLY A 350 3.13 -13.30 12.60
C GLY A 350 2.41 -11.95 12.59
N GLY A 351 2.38 -11.31 13.76
CA GLY A 351 1.57 -10.12 14.02
C GLY A 351 0.83 -10.24 15.37
N PRO A 352 0.25 -9.13 15.87
CA PRO A 352 -0.12 -7.93 15.11
C PRO A 352 1.04 -6.96 14.84
N LEU A 353 1.24 -6.59 13.57
CA LEU A 353 2.03 -5.43 13.16
C LEU A 353 1.15 -4.19 13.08
N TYR A 354 1.41 -3.21 13.91
CA TYR A 354 0.72 -1.92 13.80
C TYR A 354 1.26 -1.14 12.61
N LEU A 355 0.40 -0.57 11.76
CA LEU A 355 0.85 0.16 10.56
C LEU A 355 1.80 1.32 10.90
N SER A 356 1.63 1.95 12.07
CA SER A 356 2.55 2.97 12.60
C SER A 356 4.00 2.48 12.74
N THR A 357 4.21 1.21 13.04
CA THR A 357 5.55 0.61 13.17
C THR A 357 6.24 0.40 11.82
N LEU A 358 5.47 0.37 10.73
CA LEU A 358 5.99 0.38 9.36
C LEU A 358 6.28 1.81 8.85
N GLY A 359 6.13 2.82 9.72
CA GLY A 359 6.31 4.23 9.39
C GLY A 359 5.12 4.89 8.68
N ILE A 360 3.99 4.18 8.56
CA ILE A 360 2.74 4.74 8.00
C ILE A 360 2.13 5.69 9.02
N ARG A 361 1.71 6.87 8.59
CA ARG A 361 1.14 7.92 9.43
C ARG A 361 -0.32 8.20 9.10
N ASP A 362 -1.03 8.80 10.04
CA ASP A 362 -2.34 9.37 9.76
C ASP A 362 -2.23 10.39 8.61
N GLY A 363 -3.14 10.28 7.64
CA GLY A 363 -3.14 11.01 6.38
C GLY A 363 -2.55 10.23 5.21
N ASP A 364 -1.63 9.28 5.44
CA ASP A 364 -1.04 8.47 4.36
C ASP A 364 -2.11 7.61 3.71
N PHE A 365 -2.27 7.72 2.39
CA PHE A 365 -3.32 7.02 1.63
C PHE A 365 -4.75 7.29 2.15
N GLY A 366 -4.96 8.39 2.88
CA GLY A 366 -6.22 8.70 3.54
C GLY A 366 -6.48 7.88 4.81
N LEU A 367 -5.51 7.11 5.30
CA LEU A 367 -5.62 6.34 6.54
C LEU A 367 -5.68 7.24 7.77
N PHE A 368 -6.34 6.79 8.82
CA PHE A 368 -6.29 7.40 10.15
C PHE A 368 -6.37 6.32 11.23
N ASP A 369 -6.09 6.65 12.49
CA ASP A 369 -5.99 5.65 13.56
C ASP A 369 -4.96 4.54 13.22
N VAL A 370 -3.88 4.88 12.48
CA VAL A 370 -2.89 3.90 12.00
C VAL A 370 -2.14 3.20 13.15
N ALA A 371 -2.12 3.83 14.33
CA ALA A 371 -1.56 3.25 15.54
C ALA A 371 -2.43 2.12 16.12
N LYS A 372 -3.70 2.03 15.74
CA LYS A 372 -4.63 0.94 16.14
C LYS A 372 -4.82 -0.09 15.03
N THR A 373 -4.46 0.25 13.79
CA THR A 373 -4.59 -0.65 12.66
C THR A 373 -3.49 -1.71 12.74
N SER A 374 -3.87 -2.99 12.84
CA SER A 374 -2.92 -4.09 12.94
C SER A 374 -3.07 -5.09 11.80
N LEU A 375 -1.95 -5.57 11.27
CA LEU A 375 -1.85 -6.63 10.27
C LEU A 375 -1.26 -7.90 10.91
N THR A 376 -1.93 -9.04 10.75
CA THR A 376 -1.34 -10.36 10.97
C THR A 376 -1.26 -11.05 9.61
N THR A 377 -0.11 -11.62 9.25
CA THR A 377 0.04 -12.25 7.94
C THR A 377 0.99 -13.43 7.97
N ARG A 378 0.77 -14.37 7.05
CA ARG A 378 1.74 -15.35 6.59
C ARG A 378 1.89 -15.16 5.08
N SER A 379 3.05 -14.73 4.62
CA SER A 379 3.30 -14.42 3.21
C SER A 379 4.64 -14.96 2.76
N HIS A 380 4.65 -15.64 1.63
CA HIS A 380 5.80 -16.08 0.87
C HIS A 380 5.87 -15.29 -0.43
N LEU A 381 6.91 -14.50 -0.60
CA LEU A 381 7.11 -13.59 -1.72
C LEU A 381 8.35 -14.04 -2.50
N VAL A 382 8.23 -14.14 -3.82
CA VAL A 382 9.37 -14.47 -4.67
C VAL A 382 9.50 -13.49 -5.82
N LEU A 383 10.63 -12.79 -5.85
CA LEU A 383 11.03 -11.91 -6.94
C LEU A 383 11.91 -12.69 -7.92
N SER A 384 11.52 -12.69 -9.19
CA SER A 384 12.20 -13.42 -10.26
C SER A 384 13.66 -12.97 -10.43
N ALA A 385 14.49 -13.84 -11.02
CA ALA A 385 15.89 -13.55 -11.27
C ALA A 385 16.12 -12.31 -12.15
N ASP A 386 15.22 -12.02 -13.08
CA ASP A 386 15.28 -10.80 -13.90
C ASP A 386 14.66 -9.56 -13.24
N GLY A 387 14.09 -9.72 -12.03
CA GLY A 387 13.45 -8.65 -11.28
C GLY A 387 12.18 -8.09 -11.93
N LYS A 388 11.57 -8.82 -12.88
CA LYS A 388 10.36 -8.38 -13.59
C LYS A 388 9.07 -8.96 -13.05
N GLN A 389 9.11 -10.10 -12.37
CA GLN A 389 7.93 -10.80 -11.86
C GLN A 389 7.99 -10.95 -10.35
N LEU A 390 6.85 -10.76 -9.70
CA LEU A 390 6.65 -11.02 -8.29
C LEU A 390 5.58 -12.09 -8.14
N ARG A 391 5.95 -13.22 -7.54
CA ARG A 391 5.03 -14.26 -7.08
C ARG A 391 4.68 -14.00 -5.63
N VAL A 392 3.40 -14.13 -5.31
CA VAL A 392 2.85 -13.90 -3.97
C VAL A 392 2.04 -15.13 -3.59
N ASP A 393 2.30 -15.66 -2.40
CA ASP A 393 1.50 -16.70 -1.77
C ASP A 393 1.37 -16.37 -0.29
N GLY A 394 0.22 -15.84 0.12
CA GLY A 394 0.01 -15.51 1.52
C GLY A 394 -1.44 -15.34 1.94
N ASP A 395 -1.64 -15.26 3.24
CA ASP A 395 -2.89 -14.96 3.92
C ASP A 395 -2.65 -13.94 5.02
N GLY A 396 -3.73 -13.30 5.48
CA GLY A 396 -3.64 -12.37 6.59
C GLY A 396 -4.96 -11.77 7.01
N ARG A 397 -4.90 -11.01 8.09
CA ARG A 397 -6.02 -10.27 8.67
C ARG A 397 -5.57 -8.86 9.00
N VAL A 398 -6.34 -7.87 8.57
CA VAL A 398 -6.21 -6.47 9.01
C VAL A 398 -7.35 -6.15 9.94
N GLN A 399 -7.01 -5.54 11.07
CA GLN A 399 -7.96 -5.14 12.10
C GLN A 399 -7.91 -3.63 12.30
N ASN A 400 -9.06 -3.05 12.66
CA ASN A 400 -9.24 -1.61 12.87
C ASN A 400 -8.81 -0.70 11.72
N LEU A 401 -8.85 -1.17 10.46
CA LEU A 401 -8.47 -0.35 9.32
C LEU A 401 -9.43 0.83 9.18
N SER A 402 -8.90 2.04 9.22
CA SER A 402 -9.69 3.26 9.13
C SER A 402 -9.15 4.18 8.03
N LEU A 403 -10.02 4.63 7.13
CA LEU A 403 -9.67 5.44 5.98
C LEU A 403 -10.73 6.48 5.60
N ARG A 404 -10.28 7.56 4.97
CA ARG A 404 -11.10 8.61 4.37
C ARG A 404 -10.82 8.64 2.87
N SER A 405 -11.87 8.54 2.07
CA SER A 405 -11.76 8.58 0.61
C SER A 405 -13.07 9.07 0.00
N ASP A 406 -13.05 10.27 -0.59
CA ASP A 406 -14.22 10.87 -1.26
C ASP A 406 -14.76 10.01 -2.42
N ALA A 407 -13.92 9.12 -2.98
CA ALA A 407 -14.36 8.15 -3.97
C ALA A 407 -15.22 7.03 -3.36
N LEU A 408 -14.94 6.66 -2.10
CA LEU A 408 -15.67 5.62 -1.36
C LEU A 408 -16.86 6.20 -0.61
N SER A 409 -16.66 7.23 0.22
CA SER A 409 -17.70 7.88 1.01
C SER A 409 -17.28 9.28 1.45
N ASP A 410 -18.27 10.15 1.68
CA ASP A 410 -18.05 11.47 2.27
C ASP A 410 -17.84 11.39 3.80
N GLU A 411 -18.24 10.25 4.39
CA GLU A 411 -17.99 9.95 5.79
C GLU A 411 -16.72 9.09 5.96
N PRO A 412 -15.93 9.29 7.03
CA PRO A 412 -14.82 8.41 7.37
C PRO A 412 -15.28 6.97 7.59
N ILE A 413 -14.55 6.01 7.01
CA ILE A 413 -14.77 4.58 7.22
C ILE A 413 -13.82 4.16 8.34
N ALA A 414 -14.35 3.76 9.49
CA ALA A 414 -13.55 3.37 10.65
C ALA A 414 -13.76 1.90 11.00
N GLY A 415 -12.72 1.27 11.54
CA GLY A 415 -12.83 -0.05 12.19
C GLY A 415 -13.10 -1.21 11.23
N LEU A 416 -12.60 -1.15 10.00
CA LEU A 416 -12.77 -2.23 9.03
C LEU A 416 -11.93 -3.46 9.43
N GLU A 417 -12.60 -4.60 9.53
CA GLU A 417 -11.96 -5.91 9.71
C GLU A 417 -12.00 -6.66 8.38
N LEU A 418 -10.84 -7.06 7.88
CA LEU A 418 -10.72 -7.85 6.66
C LEU A 418 -9.77 -9.02 6.85
N ALA A 419 -10.13 -10.18 6.31
CA ALA A 419 -9.19 -11.28 6.11
C ALA A 419 -9.00 -11.51 4.61
N PHE A 420 -7.82 -11.99 4.22
CA PHE A 420 -7.51 -12.24 2.83
C PHE A 420 -6.63 -13.49 2.67
N ARG A 421 -6.76 -14.12 1.51
CA ARG A 421 -5.85 -15.14 0.98
C ARG A 421 -5.55 -14.77 -0.46
N LEU A 422 -4.28 -14.72 -0.82
CA LEU A 422 -3.85 -14.38 -2.17
C LEU A 422 -2.73 -15.32 -2.61
N ARG A 423 -2.94 -16.00 -3.74
CA ARG A 423 -1.90 -16.68 -4.50
C ARG A 423 -1.93 -16.20 -5.95
N GLY A 424 -0.79 -15.77 -6.44
CA GLY A 424 -0.70 -15.27 -7.81
C GLY A 424 0.67 -14.74 -8.18
N GLU A 425 0.72 -14.09 -9.33
CA GLU A 425 1.93 -13.54 -9.92
C GLU A 425 1.61 -12.26 -10.68
N THR A 426 2.49 -11.28 -10.61
CA THR A 426 2.36 -10.03 -11.36
C THR A 426 3.68 -9.63 -11.98
N ALA A 427 3.62 -9.10 -13.20
CA ALA A 427 4.71 -8.32 -13.75
C ALA A 427 4.78 -6.97 -13.04
N LEU A 428 5.97 -6.55 -12.61
CA LEU A 428 6.17 -5.33 -11.83
C LEU A 428 6.02 -4.05 -12.66
N ASP A 429 5.96 -4.17 -14.00
CA ASP A 429 5.60 -3.08 -14.91
C ASP A 429 4.07 -2.95 -15.13
N GLY A 430 3.28 -3.79 -14.46
CA GLY A 430 1.83 -3.86 -14.58
C GLY A 430 1.35 -4.40 -15.92
N SER A 431 2.20 -5.04 -16.72
CA SER A 431 1.81 -5.62 -18.01
C SER A 431 0.99 -6.90 -17.87
N SER A 432 1.14 -7.64 -16.78
CA SER A 432 0.35 -8.84 -16.51
C SER A 432 0.10 -9.03 -15.02
N ILE A 433 -1.08 -9.55 -14.70
CA ILE A 433 -1.49 -9.97 -13.36
C ILE A 433 -2.19 -11.31 -13.52
N ARG A 434 -1.81 -12.30 -12.73
CA ARG A 434 -2.46 -13.60 -12.62
C ARG A 434 -2.78 -13.85 -11.15
N VAL A 435 -4.05 -14.06 -10.87
CA VAL A 435 -4.55 -14.45 -9.55
C VAL A 435 -5.05 -15.88 -9.68
N ASP A 436 -4.34 -16.81 -9.04
CA ASP A 436 -4.74 -18.22 -9.00
C ASP A 436 -5.78 -18.47 -7.92
N GLU A 437 -5.67 -17.73 -6.82
CA GLU A 437 -6.55 -17.81 -5.67
C GLU A 437 -6.61 -16.43 -5.02
N GLY A 438 -7.80 -15.85 -4.94
CA GLY A 438 -8.07 -14.62 -4.22
C GLY A 438 -9.30 -14.82 -3.36
N GLU A 439 -9.15 -14.71 -2.05
CA GLU A 439 -10.24 -14.69 -1.09
C GLU A 439 -10.15 -13.39 -0.29
N VAL A 440 -11.28 -12.73 -0.12
CA VAL A 440 -11.43 -11.58 0.77
C VAL A 440 -12.67 -11.79 1.62
N ASP A 441 -12.49 -11.82 2.93
CA ASP A 441 -13.56 -11.83 3.91
C ASP A 441 -13.72 -10.43 4.50
N LEU A 442 -14.92 -9.87 4.35
CA LEU A 442 -15.36 -8.67 5.02
C LEU A 442 -16.48 -9.03 6.00
N GLY A 443 -16.16 -9.11 7.29
CA GLY A 443 -17.07 -9.68 8.28
C GLY A 443 -17.42 -11.13 7.93
N ALA A 444 -18.70 -11.39 7.65
CA ALA A 444 -19.20 -12.70 7.22
C ALA A 444 -19.36 -12.83 5.70
N VAL A 445 -19.04 -11.78 4.93
CA VAL A 445 -19.13 -11.78 3.46
C VAL A 445 -17.81 -12.25 2.88
N ARG A 446 -17.86 -13.31 2.09
CA ARG A 446 -16.70 -13.88 1.39
C ARG A 446 -16.76 -13.58 -0.10
N LEU A 447 -15.69 -13.03 -0.65
CA LEU A 447 -15.48 -12.86 -2.07
C LEU A 447 -14.34 -13.76 -2.53
N LEU A 448 -14.63 -14.66 -3.46
CA LEU A 448 -13.67 -15.48 -4.17
C LEU A 448 -13.44 -14.88 -5.55
N ALA A 449 -12.19 -14.75 -5.98
CA ALA A 449 -11.84 -14.24 -7.29
C ALA A 449 -10.56 -14.90 -7.81
N HIS A 450 -10.55 -15.20 -9.10
CA HIS A 450 -9.35 -15.66 -9.80
C HIS A 450 -9.39 -15.16 -11.24
N GLY A 451 -8.23 -15.09 -11.89
CA GLY A 451 -8.17 -14.60 -13.25
C GLY A 451 -6.82 -14.10 -13.70
N ARG A 452 -6.83 -13.51 -14.88
CA ARG A 452 -5.67 -13.00 -15.57
C ARG A 452 -6.00 -11.71 -16.29
N TYR A 453 -5.07 -10.78 -16.20
CA TYR A 453 -5.02 -9.54 -16.96
C TYR A 453 -3.70 -9.50 -17.73
N ASP A 454 -3.75 -9.10 -18.99
CA ASP A 454 -2.58 -8.82 -19.81
C ASP A 454 -2.79 -7.51 -20.58
N ARG A 455 -1.78 -6.64 -20.61
CA ARG A 455 -1.71 -5.46 -21.48
C ARG A 455 -1.16 -5.90 -22.85
N VAL A 456 -1.92 -5.66 -23.92
CA VAL A 456 -1.58 -6.07 -25.29
C VAL A 456 -1.49 -4.83 -26.17
N GLY A 457 -0.29 -4.28 -26.32
CA GLY A 457 -0.10 -2.95 -26.94
C GLY A 457 -0.74 -1.86 -26.09
N GLU A 458 -1.59 -1.03 -26.69
CA GLU A 458 -2.45 -0.05 -25.99
C GLU A 458 -3.76 -0.67 -25.46
N GLY A 459 -4.01 -1.95 -25.78
CA GLY A 459 -5.23 -2.66 -25.38
C GLY A 459 -5.08 -3.47 -24.09
N HIS A 460 -6.22 -3.96 -23.61
CA HIS A 460 -6.33 -4.77 -22.41
C HIS A 460 -7.03 -6.09 -22.73
N ARG A 461 -6.47 -7.18 -22.21
CA ARG A 461 -7.09 -8.50 -22.21
C ARG A 461 -7.37 -8.92 -20.78
N VAL A 462 -8.60 -9.33 -20.51
CA VAL A 462 -9.05 -9.78 -19.19
C VAL A 462 -9.75 -11.12 -19.33
N ARG A 463 -9.43 -12.05 -18.43
CA ARG A 463 -10.23 -13.25 -18.16
C ARG A 463 -10.28 -13.44 -16.66
N ALA A 464 -11.44 -13.27 -16.03
CA ALA A 464 -11.58 -13.45 -14.59
C ALA A 464 -12.94 -14.03 -14.24
N GLU A 465 -13.00 -14.70 -13.10
CA GLU A 465 -14.22 -15.17 -12.47
C GLU A 465 -14.25 -14.67 -11.03
N PHE A 466 -15.45 -14.43 -10.53
CA PHE A 466 -15.69 -14.09 -9.15
C PHE A 466 -16.93 -14.82 -8.63
N ASP A 467 -16.92 -15.12 -7.34
CA ASP A 467 -17.99 -15.80 -6.64
C ASP A 467 -18.16 -15.19 -5.25
N VAL A 468 -19.38 -14.81 -4.94
CA VAL A 468 -19.85 -14.52 -3.59
C VAL A 468 -20.76 -15.68 -3.23
N PRO A 469 -20.29 -16.63 -2.40
CA PRO A 469 -21.07 -17.79 -2.00
C PRO A 469 -22.38 -17.38 -1.33
N LEU A 470 -23.32 -18.33 -1.23
CA LEU A 470 -24.63 -18.10 -0.62
C LEU A 470 -24.49 -17.54 0.80
N THR A 471 -24.78 -16.25 0.95
CA THR A 471 -24.58 -15.47 2.16
C THR A 471 -25.92 -14.91 2.62
N ALA A 472 -26.19 -14.92 3.93
CA ALA A 472 -27.40 -14.30 4.46
C ALA A 472 -27.40 -12.79 4.18
N CYS A 473 -28.53 -12.25 3.73
CA CYS A 473 -28.61 -10.83 3.35
C CYS A 473 -28.32 -9.90 4.54
N GLN A 474 -28.74 -10.30 5.74
CA GLN A 474 -28.42 -9.57 6.97
C GLN A 474 -26.90 -9.50 7.21
N SER A 475 -26.16 -10.58 6.95
CA SER A 475 -24.71 -10.60 7.10
C SER A 475 -24.00 -9.65 6.13
N ILE A 476 -24.56 -9.44 4.93
CA ILE A 476 -24.05 -8.44 3.98
C ILE A 476 -24.27 -7.03 4.51
N MET A 477 -25.45 -6.75 5.05
CA MET A 477 -25.76 -5.45 5.66
C MET A 477 -24.88 -5.17 6.89
N ASP A 478 -24.68 -6.17 7.76
CA ASP A 478 -23.89 -6.04 8.98
C ASP A 478 -22.38 -5.87 8.70
N ALA A 479 -21.91 -6.40 7.57
CA ALA A 479 -20.51 -6.25 7.14
C ALA A 479 -20.18 -4.84 6.60
N ALA A 480 -21.18 -4.05 6.22
CA ALA A 480 -20.97 -2.71 5.70
C ALA A 480 -20.74 -1.71 6.86
N PRO A 481 -19.57 -1.04 6.93
CA PRO A 481 -19.31 -0.02 7.94
C PRO A 481 -20.33 1.11 7.85
N ARG A 482 -20.75 1.68 8.98
CA ARG A 482 -21.74 2.78 9.03
C ARG A 482 -21.42 3.94 8.08
N GLY A 483 -20.14 4.31 7.97
CA GLY A 483 -19.69 5.37 7.05
C GLY A 483 -19.93 5.07 5.56
N LEU A 484 -20.14 3.81 5.16
CA LEU A 484 -20.53 3.43 3.78
C LEU A 484 -22.03 3.39 3.55
N VAL A 485 -22.83 3.30 4.62
CA VAL A 485 -24.27 3.03 4.53
C VAL A 485 -25.11 3.89 5.50
N PRO A 486 -24.83 5.20 5.68
CA PRO A 486 -25.45 5.99 6.73
C PRO A 486 -26.98 6.09 6.63
N ARG A 487 -27.57 6.08 5.42
CA ARG A 487 -29.03 6.21 5.22
C ARG A 487 -29.81 4.92 5.40
N ILE A 488 -29.13 3.78 5.31
CA ILE A 488 -29.75 2.45 5.40
C ILE A 488 -29.27 1.68 6.63
N ALA A 489 -28.44 2.30 7.46
CA ALA A 489 -28.02 1.75 8.74
C ALA A 489 -29.25 1.44 9.59
N GLY A 490 -29.34 0.20 10.08
CA GLY A 490 -30.48 -0.28 10.87
C GLY A 490 -31.59 -0.95 10.06
N MET A 491 -31.49 -1.02 8.73
CA MET A 491 -32.35 -1.91 7.95
C MET A 491 -32.15 -3.37 8.35
N ARG A 492 -33.24 -4.15 8.32
CA ARG A 492 -33.20 -5.60 8.49
C ARG A 492 -33.61 -6.32 7.23
N MET A 493 -32.92 -7.41 6.94
CA MET A 493 -33.10 -8.19 5.73
C MET A 493 -33.23 -9.68 6.06
N ALA A 494 -34.15 -10.35 5.37
CA ALA A 494 -34.30 -11.80 5.38
C ALA A 494 -33.86 -12.39 4.03
N GLY A 495 -33.55 -13.68 4.02
CA GLY A 495 -33.14 -14.41 2.81
C GLY A 495 -31.63 -14.48 2.62
N SER A 496 -31.22 -14.85 1.41
CA SER A 496 -29.83 -15.09 1.02
C SER A 496 -29.51 -14.53 -0.37
N LEU A 497 -28.25 -14.17 -0.56
CA LEU A 497 -27.69 -13.69 -1.82
C LEU A 497 -26.49 -14.56 -2.20
N ALA A 498 -26.42 -14.97 -3.46
CA ALA A 498 -25.20 -15.49 -4.08
C ALA A 498 -24.98 -14.80 -5.42
N ILE A 499 -23.72 -14.52 -5.75
CA ILE A 499 -23.36 -13.88 -7.02
C ILE A 499 -22.19 -14.64 -7.62
N LYS A 500 -22.38 -15.18 -8.82
CA LYS A 500 -21.28 -15.78 -9.58
C LYS A 500 -21.14 -15.03 -10.89
N GLY A 501 -19.94 -14.69 -11.32
CA GLY A 501 -19.76 -14.00 -12.58
C GLY A 501 -18.42 -14.26 -13.23
N HIS A 502 -18.38 -14.03 -14.53
CA HIS A 502 -17.18 -14.12 -15.34
C HIS A 502 -17.07 -12.91 -16.26
N THR A 503 -15.83 -12.58 -16.58
CA THR A 503 -15.48 -11.55 -17.55
C THR A 503 -14.38 -12.05 -18.44
N ARG A 504 -14.59 -11.97 -19.75
CA ARG A 504 -13.62 -12.26 -20.79
C ARG A 504 -13.75 -11.21 -21.88
N PHE A 505 -12.72 -10.39 -22.05
CA PHE A 505 -12.68 -9.46 -23.17
C PHE A 505 -11.27 -9.12 -23.63
N ASP A 506 -11.16 -8.72 -24.89
CA ASP A 506 -9.97 -8.10 -25.48
C ASP A 506 -10.39 -6.78 -26.15
N THR A 507 -9.88 -5.65 -25.65
CA THR A 507 -10.30 -4.33 -26.15
C THR A 507 -9.94 -4.10 -27.61
N ALA A 508 -8.95 -4.80 -28.17
CA ALA A 508 -8.61 -4.72 -29.60
C ALA A 508 -9.60 -5.50 -30.48
N LYS A 509 -10.38 -6.43 -29.92
CA LYS A 509 -11.32 -7.31 -30.64
C LYS A 509 -12.71 -7.35 -29.99
N LEU A 510 -13.13 -6.25 -29.37
CA LEU A 510 -14.30 -6.19 -28.49
C LEU A 510 -15.61 -6.65 -29.15
N ASP A 511 -15.79 -6.44 -30.45
CA ASP A 511 -16.99 -6.87 -31.18
C ASP A 511 -17.10 -8.41 -31.29
N ARG A 512 -15.98 -9.14 -31.17
CA ARG A 512 -15.94 -10.62 -31.26
C ARG A 512 -15.57 -11.31 -29.94
N ASP A 513 -14.81 -10.64 -29.09
CA ASP A 513 -14.30 -11.17 -27.83
C ASP A 513 -14.75 -10.27 -26.67
N PHE A 514 -16.05 -10.31 -26.40
CA PHE A 514 -16.67 -9.67 -25.24
C PHE A 514 -17.75 -10.56 -24.64
N ASP A 515 -17.41 -11.16 -23.51
CA ASP A 515 -18.22 -12.09 -22.77
C ASP A 515 -18.14 -11.73 -21.29
N VAL A 516 -19.13 -10.99 -20.83
CA VAL A 516 -19.27 -10.56 -19.43
C VAL A 516 -20.67 -10.96 -19.03
N ALA A 517 -20.78 -11.80 -18.01
CA ALA A 517 -22.05 -12.26 -17.47
C ALA A 517 -21.93 -12.55 -15.98
N TRP A 518 -23.07 -12.55 -15.31
CA TRP A 518 -23.18 -12.90 -13.91
C TRP A 518 -24.57 -13.49 -13.65
N ASP A 519 -24.60 -14.45 -12.73
CA ASP A 519 -25.79 -15.06 -12.18
C ASP A 519 -25.99 -14.54 -10.77
N LEU A 520 -27.19 -14.02 -10.51
CA LEU A 520 -27.59 -13.46 -9.23
C LEU A 520 -28.71 -14.31 -8.63
N SER A 521 -28.38 -15.10 -7.61
CA SER A 521 -29.38 -15.81 -6.81
C SER A 521 -29.75 -14.94 -5.63
N ASN A 522 -30.91 -14.27 -5.71
CA ASN A 522 -31.32 -13.29 -4.72
C ASN A 522 -32.71 -13.61 -4.15
N THR A 523 -32.75 -13.99 -2.88
CA THR A 523 -34.00 -14.11 -2.10
C THR A 523 -34.10 -13.04 -1.01
N CYS A 524 -33.22 -12.02 -1.05
CA CYS A 524 -33.23 -10.93 -0.10
C CYS A 524 -34.57 -10.20 -0.12
N ARG A 525 -35.14 -10.02 1.07
CA ARG A 525 -36.29 -9.14 1.31
C ARG A 525 -35.97 -8.21 2.45
N ILE A 526 -36.31 -6.95 2.28
CA ILE A 526 -36.16 -5.95 3.34
C ILE A 526 -37.40 -6.04 4.22
N THR A 527 -37.20 -6.34 5.50
CA THR A 527 -38.29 -6.61 6.45
C THR A 527 -38.57 -5.42 7.36
N GLU A 528 -37.54 -4.63 7.67
CA GLU A 528 -37.66 -3.43 8.49
C GLU A 528 -36.75 -2.33 7.92
N VAL A 529 -37.24 -1.10 7.99
CA VAL A 529 -36.52 0.07 7.50
C VAL A 529 -36.62 1.23 8.49
N PRO A 530 -35.62 2.14 8.51
CA PRO A 530 -35.75 3.39 9.24
C PRO A 530 -36.96 4.22 8.76
N PRO A 531 -37.66 4.95 9.64
CA PRO A 531 -38.81 5.77 9.26
C PRO A 531 -38.51 6.79 8.16
N GLU A 532 -37.27 7.27 8.06
CA GLU A 532 -36.84 8.24 7.07
C GLU A 532 -36.84 7.68 5.64
N VAL A 533 -36.78 6.36 5.47
CA VAL A 533 -36.71 5.73 4.14
C VAL A 533 -37.97 4.94 3.79
N ASP A 534 -38.93 4.81 4.70
CA ASP A 534 -40.18 4.08 4.51
C ASP A 534 -40.96 4.55 3.27
N ALA A 535 -41.29 3.61 2.39
CA ALA A 535 -42.00 3.86 1.14
C ALA A 535 -43.45 4.35 1.35
N ALA A 536 -44.07 4.08 2.50
CA ALA A 536 -45.40 4.57 2.85
C ALA A 536 -45.46 6.10 2.87
N ARG A 537 -44.32 6.78 3.07
CA ARG A 537 -44.23 8.24 3.02
C ARG A 537 -44.58 8.83 1.66
N TRP A 538 -44.36 8.07 0.58
CA TRP A 538 -44.59 8.55 -0.79
C TRP A 538 -46.05 8.49 -1.23
N ARG A 539 -46.92 7.85 -0.42
CA ARG A 539 -48.36 7.72 -0.69
C ARG A 539 -49.17 8.94 -0.23
N LYS A 540 -48.53 9.94 0.37
CA LYS A 540 -49.13 11.18 0.89
C LYS A 540 -48.21 12.37 0.55
N PRO A 541 -48.68 13.63 0.71
CA PRO A 541 -47.80 14.78 0.57
C PRO A 541 -46.55 14.70 1.47
N PHE A 542 -45.41 15.03 0.90
CA PHE A 542 -44.10 15.01 1.54
C PHE A 542 -43.29 16.24 1.12
N ARG A 543 -42.34 16.64 1.97
CA ARG A 543 -41.37 17.69 1.66
C ARG A 543 -40.05 17.08 1.22
N ARG A 544 -39.40 17.71 0.25
CA ARG A 544 -38.06 17.35 -0.20
C ARG A 544 -37.21 18.58 -0.50
N SER A 545 -35.91 18.42 -0.27
CA SER A 545 -34.90 19.42 -0.60
C SER A 545 -34.47 19.27 -2.06
N VAL A 546 -34.56 20.36 -2.83
CA VAL A 546 -34.13 20.45 -4.22
C VAL A 546 -33.11 21.58 -4.41
N LEU A 547 -32.41 21.59 -5.54
CA LEU A 547 -31.46 22.65 -5.86
C LEU A 547 -32.15 23.77 -6.61
N GLY A 548 -32.08 24.98 -6.06
CA GLY A 548 -32.52 26.21 -6.69
C GLY A 548 -31.60 26.66 -7.82
N PRO A 549 -31.96 27.74 -8.53
CA PRO A 549 -31.22 28.25 -9.69
C PRO A 549 -29.77 28.66 -9.38
N ALA A 550 -29.49 29.14 -8.17
CA ALA A 550 -28.14 29.53 -7.73
C ALA A 550 -27.40 28.40 -6.99
N GLY A 551 -27.97 27.19 -6.96
CA GLY A 551 -27.38 26.01 -6.30
C GLY A 551 -27.70 25.92 -4.80
N GLU A 552 -28.53 26.81 -4.28
CA GLU A 552 -29.07 26.78 -2.92
C GLU A 552 -30.06 25.62 -2.72
N ARG A 553 -30.21 25.15 -1.48
CA ARG A 553 -31.23 24.15 -1.15
C ARG A 553 -32.57 24.83 -0.90
N VAL A 554 -33.60 24.40 -1.65
CA VAL A 554 -34.98 24.88 -1.53
C VAL A 554 -35.87 23.70 -1.14
N GLU A 555 -36.74 23.89 -0.14
CA GLU A 555 -37.75 22.89 0.20
C GLU A 555 -38.98 23.05 -0.69
N ILE A 556 -39.41 21.95 -1.31
CA ILE A 556 -40.67 21.89 -2.06
C ILE A 556 -41.57 20.80 -1.50
N GLU A 557 -42.88 21.04 -1.58
CA GLU A 557 -43.89 20.04 -1.30
C GLU A 557 -44.19 19.22 -2.57
N SER A 558 -44.37 17.93 -2.42
CA SER A 558 -44.65 17.00 -3.51
C SER A 558 -45.47 15.83 -2.98
N GLY A 559 -46.18 15.11 -3.84
CA GLY A 559 -46.89 13.89 -3.48
C GLY A 559 -48.35 13.91 -3.89
N PRO A 560 -49.06 12.79 -3.71
CA PRO A 560 -50.48 12.69 -4.06
C PRO A 560 -51.30 13.80 -3.41
N GLY A 561 -52.06 14.54 -4.22
CA GLY A 561 -52.92 15.64 -3.79
C GLY A 561 -52.26 17.03 -3.75
N THR A 562 -50.95 17.15 -3.98
CA THR A 562 -50.29 18.46 -4.08
C THR A 562 -50.51 19.11 -5.45
N PRO A 563 -50.49 20.45 -5.57
CA PRO A 563 -50.58 21.14 -6.85
C PRO A 563 -49.50 20.64 -7.84
N GLY A 564 -49.93 20.21 -9.03
CA GLY A 564 -49.04 19.70 -10.08
C GLY A 564 -48.78 18.19 -10.04
N TRP A 565 -49.23 17.46 -9.01
CA TRP A 565 -49.22 16.00 -9.03
C TRP A 565 -50.22 15.46 -10.04
N VAL A 566 -49.80 14.52 -10.88
CA VAL A 566 -50.65 13.86 -11.87
C VAL A 566 -50.67 12.36 -11.59
N PRO A 567 -51.83 11.76 -11.28
CA PRO A 567 -51.97 10.32 -11.15
C PRO A 567 -51.62 9.61 -12.46
N TYR A 568 -51.03 8.43 -12.40
CA TYR A 568 -50.56 7.68 -13.57
C TYR A 568 -51.67 7.42 -14.59
N SER A 569 -52.89 7.14 -14.13
CA SER A 569 -54.06 6.94 -14.99
C SER A 569 -54.45 8.15 -15.84
N VAL A 570 -53.95 9.35 -15.50
CA VAL A 570 -54.22 10.61 -16.20
C VAL A 570 -52.99 11.06 -17.01
N ILE A 571 -51.86 10.38 -16.90
CA ILE A 571 -50.68 10.67 -17.70
C ILE A 571 -50.90 10.10 -19.11
N SER A 572 -50.60 10.88 -20.16
CA SER A 572 -50.64 10.40 -21.54
C SER A 572 -49.80 9.12 -21.67
N ARG A 573 -50.38 8.07 -22.26
CA ARG A 573 -49.68 6.82 -22.59
C ARG A 573 -48.39 7.04 -23.40
N PHE A 574 -48.33 8.11 -24.18
CA PHE A 574 -47.13 8.45 -24.93
C PHE A 574 -45.99 8.92 -24.05
N MET A 575 -46.28 9.50 -22.90
CA MET A 575 -45.26 9.84 -21.91
C MET A 575 -44.61 8.59 -21.33
N GLU A 576 -45.39 7.55 -21.03
CA GLU A 576 -44.81 6.25 -20.66
C GLU A 576 -43.94 5.71 -21.80
N THR A 577 -44.50 5.60 -23.01
CA THR A 577 -43.73 5.11 -24.17
C THR A 577 -42.44 5.89 -24.38
N ALA A 578 -42.48 7.21 -24.21
CA ALA A 578 -41.32 8.08 -24.33
C ALA A 578 -40.26 7.77 -23.27
N VAL A 579 -40.63 7.70 -21.99
CA VAL A 579 -39.69 7.39 -20.89
C VAL A 579 -39.11 6.00 -21.03
N LEU A 580 -39.92 4.99 -21.35
CA LEU A 580 -39.39 3.64 -21.57
C LEU A 580 -38.48 3.58 -22.80
N THR A 581 -38.70 4.42 -23.80
CA THR A 581 -37.84 4.47 -24.99
C THR A 581 -36.51 5.13 -24.72
N THR A 582 -36.49 6.24 -23.97
CA THR A 582 -35.28 7.05 -23.75
C THR A 582 -34.46 6.62 -22.54
N GLU A 583 -35.12 6.26 -21.43
CA GLU A 583 -34.46 6.01 -20.14
C GLU A 583 -34.31 4.52 -19.85
N ASP A 584 -35.38 3.73 -20.00
CA ASP A 584 -35.41 2.36 -19.50
C ASP A 584 -36.37 1.46 -20.27
N SER A 585 -35.85 0.78 -21.28
CA SER A 585 -36.68 -0.08 -22.13
C SER A 585 -37.02 -1.44 -21.52
N GLY A 586 -36.34 -1.79 -20.44
CA GLY A 586 -36.53 -3.03 -19.71
C GLY A 586 -37.47 -2.88 -18.50
N PHE A 587 -37.92 -1.66 -18.18
CA PHE A 587 -38.57 -1.31 -16.93
C PHE A 587 -39.64 -2.30 -16.44
N ARG A 588 -40.53 -2.74 -17.35
CA ARG A 588 -41.64 -3.66 -17.03
C ARG A 588 -41.18 -5.10 -16.78
N ARG A 589 -39.98 -5.48 -17.24
CA ARG A 589 -39.44 -6.86 -17.15
C ARG A 589 -38.48 -7.09 -15.99
N HIS A 590 -37.72 -6.07 -15.59
CA HIS A 590 -36.71 -6.21 -14.53
C HIS A 590 -37.21 -5.69 -13.19
N SER A 591 -36.61 -6.13 -12.08
CA SER A 591 -36.90 -5.65 -10.72
C SER A 591 -35.84 -4.64 -10.27
N GLY A 592 -35.80 -3.49 -10.93
CA GLY A 592 -34.88 -2.38 -10.62
C GLY A 592 -33.51 -2.39 -11.29
N PHE A 593 -33.01 -3.51 -11.82
CA PHE A 593 -31.69 -3.57 -12.47
C PHE A 593 -31.76 -4.24 -13.84
N ASP A 594 -31.22 -3.58 -14.86
CA ASP A 594 -31.14 -4.14 -16.22
C ASP A 594 -29.73 -4.67 -16.51
N ASN A 595 -29.58 -5.99 -16.40
CA ASN A 595 -28.31 -6.67 -16.65
C ASN A 595 -27.80 -6.47 -18.09
N GLU A 596 -28.70 -6.40 -19.07
CA GLU A 596 -28.35 -6.17 -20.46
C GLU A 596 -27.84 -4.75 -20.66
N ALA A 597 -28.49 -3.76 -20.04
CA ALA A 597 -28.03 -2.37 -20.04
C ALA A 597 -26.67 -2.20 -19.37
N ILE A 598 -26.42 -2.87 -18.24
CA ILE A 598 -25.12 -2.88 -17.56
C ILE A 598 -24.06 -3.48 -18.48
N ARG A 599 -24.31 -4.67 -19.05
CA ARG A 599 -23.37 -5.33 -19.97
C ARG A 599 -23.06 -4.46 -21.20
N ASN A 600 -24.07 -3.82 -21.79
CA ASN A 600 -23.90 -2.95 -22.94
C ASN A 600 -23.16 -1.65 -22.58
N SER A 601 -23.40 -1.08 -21.39
CA SER A 601 -22.65 0.07 -20.87
C SER A 601 -21.17 -0.26 -20.67
N ILE A 602 -20.86 -1.42 -20.08
CA ILE A 602 -19.47 -1.90 -19.93
C ILE A 602 -18.80 -1.99 -21.31
N ARG A 603 -19.45 -2.65 -22.28
CA ARG A 603 -18.92 -2.79 -23.65
C ARG A 603 -18.63 -1.42 -24.29
N GLU A 604 -19.56 -0.48 -24.24
CA GLU A 604 -19.38 0.82 -24.89
C GLU A 604 -18.34 1.70 -24.18
N ASN A 605 -18.28 1.64 -22.84
CA ASN A 605 -17.26 2.34 -22.06
C ASN A 605 -15.85 1.79 -22.34
N LEU A 606 -15.70 0.48 -22.48
CA LEU A 606 -14.45 -0.15 -22.91
C LEU A 606 -14.08 0.27 -24.34
N ARG A 607 -15.05 0.28 -25.26
CA ARG A 607 -14.85 0.72 -26.66
C ARG A 607 -14.36 2.17 -26.75
N LYS A 608 -14.87 3.06 -25.89
CA LYS A 608 -14.53 4.49 -25.90
C LYS A 608 -13.35 4.85 -25.00
N GLY A 609 -12.84 3.91 -24.20
CA GLY A 609 -11.75 4.14 -23.23
C GLY A 609 -12.11 5.15 -22.13
N ARG A 610 -13.38 5.53 -21.99
CA ARG A 610 -13.88 6.49 -21.02
C ARG A 610 -15.33 6.21 -20.70
N PHE A 611 -15.79 6.67 -19.55
CA PHE A 611 -17.20 6.58 -19.19
C PHE A 611 -18.05 7.48 -20.10
N VAL A 612 -18.77 6.87 -21.04
CA VAL A 612 -19.67 7.55 -22.00
C VAL A 612 -21.14 7.21 -21.79
N ARG A 613 -21.43 6.05 -21.19
CA ARG A 613 -22.78 5.53 -21.03
C ARG A 613 -22.94 4.89 -19.66
N GLY A 614 -24.01 5.24 -18.95
CA GLY A 614 -24.43 4.57 -17.71
C GLY A 614 -25.44 3.44 -17.96
N ALA A 615 -25.84 2.77 -16.88
CA ALA A 615 -26.81 1.68 -16.88
C ALA A 615 -27.86 1.80 -15.75
N SER A 616 -28.09 3.02 -15.26
CA SER A 616 -29.11 3.26 -14.22
C SER A 616 -30.51 3.16 -14.83
N THR A 617 -31.36 2.35 -14.21
CA THR A 617 -32.78 2.17 -14.54
C THR A 617 -33.64 3.30 -13.96
N LEU A 618 -34.92 3.35 -14.30
CA LEU A 618 -35.85 4.33 -13.70
C LEU A 618 -35.93 4.20 -12.19
N SER A 619 -35.98 2.96 -11.67
CA SER A 619 -36.07 2.70 -10.23
C SER A 619 -34.81 3.16 -9.48
N MET A 620 -33.62 2.97 -10.07
CA MET A 620 -32.37 3.49 -9.53
C MET A 620 -32.35 5.02 -9.52
N GLN A 621 -32.78 5.64 -10.62
CA GLN A 621 -32.87 7.09 -10.71
C GLN A 621 -33.87 7.66 -9.69
N LEU A 622 -35.00 6.99 -9.50
CA LEU A 622 -36.02 7.34 -8.52
C LEU A 622 -35.48 7.23 -7.09
N SER A 623 -34.88 6.09 -6.74
CA SER A 623 -34.23 5.86 -5.43
C SER A 623 -33.24 6.98 -5.10
N LYS A 624 -32.36 7.31 -6.05
CA LYS A 624 -31.42 8.42 -5.92
C LYS A 624 -32.13 9.75 -5.67
N ASN A 625 -33.19 10.07 -6.40
CA ASN A 625 -33.89 11.35 -6.27
C ASN A 625 -34.72 11.47 -4.97
N LEU A 626 -35.19 10.36 -4.40
CA LEU A 626 -35.98 10.36 -3.16
C LEU A 626 -35.12 10.37 -1.89
N TYR A 627 -34.03 9.60 -1.88
CA TYR A 627 -33.32 9.28 -0.63
C TYR A 627 -31.90 9.82 -0.54
N LEU A 628 -31.25 10.12 -1.67
CA LEU A 628 -29.80 10.29 -1.71
C LEU A 628 -29.37 11.66 -2.25
N ASP A 629 -28.31 12.19 -1.66
CA ASP A 629 -27.68 13.42 -2.14
C ASP A 629 -26.97 13.20 -3.50
N ARG A 630 -26.70 14.28 -4.26
CA ARG A 630 -26.07 14.20 -5.60
C ARG A 630 -24.58 13.84 -5.59
N VAL A 631 -23.98 13.48 -4.45
CA VAL A 631 -22.54 13.23 -4.32
C VAL A 631 -22.12 11.94 -5.02
N LYS A 632 -21.11 11.98 -5.89
CA LYS A 632 -20.75 10.84 -6.75
C LYS A 632 -19.68 9.94 -6.11
N ASN A 633 -20.05 9.19 -5.08
CA ASN A 633 -19.18 8.19 -4.43
C ASN A 633 -19.80 6.76 -4.48
N LEU A 634 -19.00 5.76 -4.09
CA LEU A 634 -19.40 4.35 -4.09
C LEU A 634 -20.46 4.04 -3.02
N SER A 635 -20.32 4.63 -1.83
CA SER A 635 -21.27 4.56 -0.71
C SER A 635 -22.69 4.91 -1.15
N ARG A 636 -22.87 6.04 -1.87
CA ARG A 636 -24.16 6.41 -2.45
C ARG A 636 -24.68 5.34 -3.41
N LYS A 637 -23.81 4.78 -4.26
CA LYS A 637 -24.24 3.77 -5.25
C LYS A 637 -24.65 2.45 -4.62
N LEU A 638 -23.98 2.04 -3.55
CA LEU A 638 -24.36 0.88 -2.74
C LEU A 638 -25.74 1.10 -2.11
N GLN A 639 -25.94 2.25 -1.45
CA GLN A 639 -27.22 2.60 -0.84
C GLN A 639 -28.34 2.71 -1.87
N GLU A 640 -28.05 3.29 -3.05
CA GLU A 640 -28.99 3.36 -4.19
C GLU A 640 -29.46 1.97 -4.60
N ALA A 641 -28.56 0.98 -4.65
CA ALA A 641 -28.92 -0.37 -5.00
C ALA A 641 -29.88 -1.00 -3.98
N VAL A 642 -29.56 -0.93 -2.68
CA VAL A 642 -30.43 -1.46 -1.60
C VAL A 642 -31.80 -0.79 -1.59
N LEU A 643 -31.83 0.55 -1.68
CA LEU A 643 -33.07 1.32 -1.72
C LEU A 643 -33.89 1.08 -2.99
N THR A 644 -33.23 0.79 -4.12
CA THR A 644 -33.92 0.40 -5.36
C THR A 644 -34.64 -0.93 -5.18
N THR A 645 -33.97 -1.92 -4.58
CA THR A 645 -34.59 -3.20 -4.23
C THR A 645 -35.77 -3.01 -3.29
N TYR A 646 -35.65 -2.13 -2.30
CA TYR A 646 -36.75 -1.80 -1.40
C TYR A 646 -37.97 -1.19 -2.13
N LEU A 647 -37.75 -0.20 -3.00
CA LEU A 647 -38.83 0.44 -3.75
C LEU A 647 -39.54 -0.55 -4.68
N GLU A 648 -38.80 -1.41 -5.36
CA GLU A 648 -39.36 -2.46 -6.24
C GLU A 648 -40.10 -3.56 -5.46
N GLN A 649 -39.81 -3.72 -4.17
CA GLN A 649 -40.55 -4.62 -3.28
C GLN A 649 -41.89 -4.00 -2.84
N GLU A 650 -41.91 -2.71 -2.51
CA GLU A 650 -43.05 -2.05 -1.85
C GLU A 650 -44.04 -1.36 -2.81
N LEU A 651 -43.62 -1.06 -4.03
CA LEU A 651 -44.41 -0.31 -5.01
C LEU A 651 -44.57 -1.09 -6.33
N THR A 652 -45.74 -0.97 -6.94
CA THR A 652 -45.98 -1.52 -8.28
C THR A 652 -45.26 -0.69 -9.35
N LYS A 653 -45.05 -1.25 -10.55
CA LYS A 653 -44.44 -0.54 -11.69
C LYS A 653 -45.16 0.76 -12.04
N GLU A 654 -46.47 0.78 -11.94
CA GLU A 654 -47.30 1.96 -12.19
C GLU A 654 -47.06 3.03 -11.11
N GLN A 655 -47.01 2.64 -9.83
CA GLN A 655 -46.71 3.54 -8.73
C GLN A 655 -45.28 4.12 -8.83
N LEU A 656 -44.31 3.28 -9.21
CA LEU A 656 -42.93 3.72 -9.45
C LEU A 656 -42.85 4.74 -10.58
N LEU A 657 -43.55 4.49 -11.69
CA LEU A 657 -43.57 5.40 -12.83
C LEU A 657 -44.33 6.70 -12.51
N GLU A 658 -45.44 6.64 -11.78
CA GLU A 658 -46.16 7.81 -11.26
C GLU A 658 -45.22 8.68 -10.41
N LEU A 659 -44.59 8.07 -9.41
CA LEU A 659 -43.71 8.75 -8.47
C LEU A 659 -42.51 9.35 -9.22
N TYR A 660 -41.90 8.60 -10.13
CA TYR A 660 -40.83 9.08 -10.99
C TYR A 660 -41.24 10.32 -11.78
N LEU A 661 -42.32 10.23 -12.58
CA LEU A 661 -42.78 11.32 -13.43
C LEU A 661 -43.21 12.57 -12.66
N ASN A 662 -43.56 12.45 -11.38
CA ASN A 662 -43.91 13.59 -10.54
C ASN A 662 -42.73 14.13 -9.70
N VAL A 663 -41.66 13.35 -9.53
CA VAL A 663 -40.49 13.72 -8.71
C VAL A 663 -39.34 14.29 -9.53
N VAL A 664 -39.16 13.83 -10.76
CA VAL A 664 -38.00 14.24 -11.57
C VAL A 664 -38.07 15.71 -12.01
N GLU A 665 -36.88 16.27 -12.23
CA GLU A 665 -36.68 17.62 -12.74
C GLU A 665 -36.71 17.60 -14.28
N PHE A 666 -37.66 18.31 -14.89
CA PHE A 666 -37.78 18.48 -16.35
C PHE A 666 -37.24 19.82 -16.86
N GLY A 667 -36.76 20.67 -15.95
CA GLY A 667 -36.16 21.97 -16.25
C GLY A 667 -35.78 22.68 -14.96
N PRO A 668 -35.05 23.81 -15.03
CA PRO A 668 -34.68 24.58 -13.84
C PRO A 668 -35.92 24.89 -12.98
N MET A 669 -36.00 24.33 -11.77
CA MET A 669 -37.14 24.44 -10.85
C MET A 669 -38.49 23.92 -11.39
N ILE A 670 -38.48 23.10 -12.44
CA ILE A 670 -39.68 22.48 -13.01
C ILE A 670 -39.67 21.00 -12.63
N TYR A 671 -40.40 20.68 -11.58
CA TYR A 671 -40.51 19.32 -11.06
C TYR A 671 -41.87 18.72 -11.39
N GLY A 672 -41.87 17.49 -11.89
CA GLY A 672 -43.07 16.75 -12.22
C GLY A 672 -43.66 17.03 -13.60
N ILE A 673 -44.34 16.03 -14.14
CA ILE A 673 -44.85 16.05 -15.51
C ILE A 673 -45.98 17.05 -15.72
N GLY A 674 -46.81 17.28 -14.71
CA GLY A 674 -47.88 18.29 -14.77
C GLY A 674 -47.35 19.69 -15.03
N PRO A 675 -46.45 20.22 -14.18
CA PRO A 675 -45.78 21.50 -14.43
C PRO A 675 -44.98 21.52 -15.73
N ALA A 676 -44.31 20.42 -16.11
CA ALA A 676 -43.54 20.34 -17.34
C ALA A 676 -44.42 20.49 -18.60
N ALA A 677 -45.55 19.78 -18.68
CA ALA A 677 -46.49 19.87 -19.80
C ALA A 677 -47.01 21.31 -20.00
N ARG A 678 -47.34 21.98 -18.89
CA ARG A 678 -47.78 23.39 -18.92
C ARG A 678 -46.66 24.32 -19.35
N TYR A 679 -45.45 24.13 -18.80
CA TYR A 679 -44.32 25.01 -19.09
C TYR A 679 -43.83 24.91 -20.54
N TYR A 680 -43.73 23.69 -21.06
CA TYR A 680 -43.18 23.45 -22.40
C TYR A 680 -44.21 23.64 -23.50
N PHE A 681 -45.47 23.25 -23.30
CA PHE A 681 -46.47 23.14 -24.36
C PHE A 681 -47.82 23.75 -24.02
N ASN A 682 -47.97 24.39 -22.86
CA ASN A 682 -49.23 24.98 -22.41
C ASN A 682 -50.41 23.99 -22.49
N THR A 683 -50.16 22.72 -22.13
CA THR A 683 -51.12 21.62 -22.18
C THR A 683 -51.15 20.83 -20.87
N SER A 684 -52.11 19.92 -20.74
CA SER A 684 -52.17 18.97 -19.62
C SER A 684 -51.32 17.73 -19.88
N ALA A 685 -50.87 17.05 -18.82
CA ALA A 685 -50.08 15.83 -18.96
C ALA A 685 -50.83 14.68 -19.67
N SER A 686 -52.17 14.70 -19.64
CA SER A 686 -53.06 13.77 -20.36
C SER A 686 -53.07 14.00 -21.88
N GLU A 687 -52.81 15.23 -22.33
CA GLU A 687 -52.96 15.66 -23.72
C GLU A 687 -51.63 15.72 -24.48
N LEU A 688 -50.52 15.31 -23.86
CA LEU A 688 -49.22 15.27 -24.51
C LEU A 688 -49.27 14.35 -25.74
N SER A 689 -48.91 14.91 -26.90
CA SER A 689 -48.66 14.17 -28.14
C SER A 689 -47.41 13.29 -28.03
N LEU A 690 -47.22 12.39 -29.01
CA LEU A 690 -46.01 11.56 -29.08
C LEU A 690 -44.73 12.40 -29.20
N GLY A 691 -44.73 13.44 -30.05
CA GLY A 691 -43.58 14.33 -30.22
C GLY A 691 -43.28 15.15 -28.97
N GLN A 692 -44.30 15.70 -28.31
CA GLN A 692 -44.16 16.46 -27.07
C GLN A 692 -43.66 15.58 -25.91
N ALA A 693 -44.22 14.38 -25.77
CA ALA A 693 -43.79 13.40 -24.77
C ALA A 693 -42.33 12.97 -24.97
N LEU A 694 -41.95 12.64 -26.22
CA LEU A 694 -40.57 12.30 -26.55
C LEU A 694 -39.60 13.47 -26.34
N TYR A 695 -40.03 14.70 -26.61
CA TYR A 695 -39.23 15.88 -26.27
C TYR A 695 -38.97 15.97 -24.76
N ILE A 696 -40.03 15.95 -23.94
CA ILE A 696 -39.92 16.03 -22.46
C ILE A 696 -39.06 14.90 -21.91
N SER A 697 -39.20 13.69 -22.45
CA SER A 697 -38.39 12.55 -22.03
C SER A 697 -36.92 12.68 -22.45
N SER A 698 -36.66 13.18 -23.67
CA SER A 698 -35.31 13.30 -24.22
C SER A 698 -34.39 14.26 -23.46
N ILE A 699 -34.96 15.18 -22.68
CA ILE A 699 -34.20 16.17 -21.91
C ILE A 699 -33.89 15.72 -20.48
N LEU A 700 -34.46 14.61 -20.00
CA LEU A 700 -34.21 14.06 -18.66
C LEU A 700 -32.72 13.83 -18.34
N PRO A 701 -31.86 13.39 -19.28
CA PRO A 701 -30.43 13.25 -19.00
C PRO A 701 -29.73 14.57 -18.64
N ASN A 702 -30.26 15.72 -19.12
CA ASN A 702 -29.73 17.05 -18.85
C ASN A 702 -30.83 18.13 -18.89
N PRO A 703 -31.67 18.23 -17.85
CA PRO A 703 -32.91 19.03 -17.89
C PRO A 703 -32.68 20.54 -18.01
N LYS A 704 -31.45 21.02 -17.72
CA LYS A 704 -31.08 22.44 -17.88
C LYS A 704 -30.84 22.84 -19.33
N GLN A 705 -30.63 21.88 -20.24
CA GLN A 705 -30.45 22.16 -21.66
C GLN A 705 -31.79 22.08 -22.39
N GLN A 706 -32.10 23.14 -23.14
CA GLN A 706 -33.27 23.21 -23.99
C GLN A 706 -32.85 23.15 -25.46
N HIS A 707 -33.63 22.41 -26.25
CA HIS A 707 -33.32 22.16 -27.67
C HIS A 707 -34.31 22.84 -28.62
N PHE A 708 -34.71 24.08 -28.32
CA PHE A 708 -35.57 24.90 -29.19
C PHE A 708 -34.75 25.87 -30.03
N ALA A 709 -35.19 26.12 -31.27
CA ALA A 709 -34.67 27.17 -32.13
C ALA A 709 -35.27 28.55 -31.77
N ILE A 710 -34.74 29.62 -32.38
CA ILE A 710 -35.18 31.01 -32.14
C ILE A 710 -36.70 31.20 -32.34
N GLY A 711 -37.33 30.41 -33.21
CA GLY A 711 -38.78 30.42 -33.44
C GLY A 711 -39.62 29.52 -32.52
N GLY A 712 -39.03 28.95 -31.46
CA GLY A 712 -39.74 28.08 -30.49
C GLY A 712 -39.96 26.64 -30.95
N ALA A 713 -39.79 26.32 -32.23
CA ALA A 713 -39.77 24.93 -32.72
C ALA A 713 -38.57 24.16 -32.17
N VAL A 714 -38.72 22.85 -31.94
CA VAL A 714 -37.59 21.98 -31.62
C VAL A 714 -36.56 22.06 -32.75
N SER A 715 -35.29 22.22 -32.38
CA SER A 715 -34.20 22.38 -33.34
C SER A 715 -34.16 21.22 -34.33
N PRO A 716 -33.80 21.44 -35.61
CA PRO A 716 -33.84 20.38 -36.64
C PRO A 716 -33.05 19.13 -36.26
N GLY A 717 -31.87 19.31 -35.66
CA GLY A 717 -31.03 18.20 -35.19
C GLY A 717 -31.70 17.37 -34.10
N TRP A 718 -32.37 18.03 -33.15
CA TRP A 718 -33.08 17.35 -32.07
C TRP A 718 -34.39 16.71 -32.56
N MET A 719 -35.10 17.34 -33.50
CA MET A 719 -36.28 16.74 -34.11
C MET A 719 -35.93 15.45 -34.86
N ASN A 720 -34.80 15.41 -35.56
CA ASN A 720 -34.29 14.17 -36.17
C ASN A 720 -33.94 13.11 -35.12
N TYR A 721 -33.51 13.51 -33.92
CA TYR A 721 -33.33 12.58 -32.81
C TYR A 721 -34.68 12.04 -32.30
N LEU A 722 -35.70 12.90 -32.14
CA LEU A 722 -37.04 12.46 -31.74
C LEU A 722 -37.66 11.49 -32.76
N ARG A 723 -37.51 11.74 -34.07
CA ARG A 723 -37.96 10.82 -35.12
C ARG A 723 -37.32 9.43 -35.00
N LYS A 724 -36.00 9.37 -34.74
CA LYS A 724 -35.32 8.10 -34.48
C LYS A 724 -35.89 7.37 -33.26
N LEU A 725 -36.29 8.10 -32.22
CA LEU A 725 -36.93 7.51 -31.04
C LEU A 725 -38.34 7.01 -31.34
N MET A 726 -39.11 7.72 -32.18
CA MET A 726 -40.40 7.22 -32.67
C MET A 726 -40.23 5.90 -33.42
N ASP A 727 -39.23 5.80 -34.31
CA ASP A 727 -38.93 4.55 -35.01
C ASP A 727 -38.53 3.42 -34.03
N VAL A 728 -37.79 3.74 -32.96
CA VAL A 728 -37.44 2.76 -31.92
C VAL A 728 -38.71 2.27 -31.19
N ALA A 729 -39.60 3.18 -30.80
CA ALA A 729 -40.86 2.85 -30.14
C ALA A 729 -41.78 2.00 -31.04
N HIS A 730 -41.83 2.33 -32.33
CA HIS A 730 -42.58 1.58 -33.34
C HIS A 730 -42.02 0.17 -33.55
N ARG A 731 -40.69 0.02 -33.74
CA ARG A 731 -40.06 -1.31 -33.86
C ARG A 731 -40.30 -2.20 -32.64
N ARG A 732 -40.48 -1.60 -31.47
CA ARG A 732 -40.84 -2.29 -30.21
C ARG A 732 -42.34 -2.53 -30.05
N LYS A 733 -43.15 -2.12 -31.02
CA LYS A 733 -44.62 -2.22 -31.05
C LYS A 733 -45.32 -1.47 -29.91
N TRP A 734 -44.72 -0.37 -29.45
CA TRP A 734 -45.31 0.49 -28.40
C TRP A 734 -46.19 1.61 -28.96
N ILE A 735 -46.11 1.86 -30.27
CA ILE A 735 -46.97 2.76 -31.03
C ILE A 735 -47.42 2.07 -32.33
N SER A 736 -48.58 2.44 -32.86
CA SER A 736 -49.09 1.95 -34.14
C SER A 736 -48.44 2.65 -35.35
N ASP A 737 -48.67 2.12 -36.55
CA ASP A 737 -48.25 2.76 -37.81
C ASP A 737 -48.87 4.17 -37.96
N GLU A 738 -50.16 4.30 -37.63
CA GLU A 738 -50.88 5.58 -37.67
C GLU A 738 -50.27 6.61 -36.71
N GLU A 739 -49.90 6.18 -35.50
CA GLU A 739 -49.30 7.06 -34.49
C GLU A 739 -47.87 7.47 -34.84
N LEU A 740 -47.11 6.57 -35.49
CA LEU A 740 -45.82 6.91 -36.06
C LEU A 740 -46.00 7.97 -37.15
N GLU A 741 -46.93 7.78 -38.07
CA GLU A 741 -47.18 8.72 -39.16
C GLU A 741 -47.63 10.10 -38.63
N GLU A 742 -48.55 10.13 -37.67
CA GLU A 742 -48.99 11.34 -36.98
C GLU A 742 -47.81 12.06 -36.30
N GLY A 743 -46.99 11.33 -35.54
CA GLY A 743 -45.82 11.89 -34.86
C GLY A 743 -44.72 12.38 -35.81
N LEU A 744 -44.52 11.72 -36.95
CA LEU A 744 -43.54 12.15 -37.97
C LEU A 744 -43.99 13.44 -38.69
N ARG A 745 -45.31 13.65 -38.83
CA ARG A 745 -45.92 14.87 -39.38
C ARG A 745 -45.93 16.02 -38.37
N GLU A 746 -45.93 15.72 -37.07
CA GLU A 746 -45.92 16.73 -36.00
C GLU A 746 -44.66 17.59 -36.03
N THR A 747 -44.84 18.91 -35.94
CA THR A 747 -43.76 19.84 -35.61
C THR A 747 -43.92 20.27 -34.16
N VAL A 748 -43.00 19.84 -33.29
CA VAL A 748 -43.06 20.17 -31.86
C VAL A 748 -42.60 21.61 -31.64
N VAL A 749 -43.48 22.44 -31.08
CA VAL A 749 -43.22 23.88 -30.85
C VAL A 749 -43.52 24.23 -29.40
N ARG A 750 -42.61 24.97 -28.77
CA ARG A 750 -42.78 25.47 -27.40
C ARG A 750 -44.03 26.36 -27.29
N GLY A 751 -44.81 26.15 -26.23
CA GLY A 751 -46.01 26.92 -25.92
C GLY A 751 -47.23 26.58 -26.77
N GLN A 752 -47.12 25.62 -27.70
CA GLN A 752 -48.24 25.15 -28.50
C GLN A 752 -48.79 23.83 -27.96
N PRO A 753 -50.10 23.72 -27.72
CA PRO A 753 -50.73 22.47 -27.32
C PRO A 753 -50.66 21.45 -28.46
N ALA A 754 -50.88 20.17 -28.14
CA ALA A 754 -50.91 19.11 -29.15
C ALA A 754 -51.96 19.43 -30.24
N PRO A 755 -51.72 19.04 -31.51
CA PRO A 755 -52.75 19.12 -32.55
C PRO A 755 -54.00 18.33 -32.08
N GLU A 756 -55.20 18.89 -32.27
CA GLU A 756 -56.44 18.23 -31.88
C GLU A 756 -56.51 16.82 -32.50
N ARG A 757 -56.48 15.80 -31.64
CA ARG A 757 -56.79 14.43 -32.05
C ARG A 757 -58.28 14.31 -32.26
N ALA A 758 -58.70 13.80 -33.42
CA ALA A 758 -60.07 13.31 -33.58
C ALA A 758 -60.34 12.33 -32.43
N ALA A 759 -61.39 12.59 -31.64
CA ALA A 759 -61.75 11.76 -30.50
C ALA A 759 -61.84 10.30 -30.96
N ARG A 760 -61.05 9.41 -30.33
CA ARG A 760 -61.24 7.97 -30.49
C ARG A 760 -62.69 7.68 -30.09
N SER A 761 -63.46 7.12 -31.00
CA SER A 761 -64.73 6.47 -30.71
C SER A 761 -64.48 5.52 -29.53
N GLN A 762 -65.11 5.78 -28.39
CA GLN A 762 -65.19 4.78 -27.34
C GLN A 762 -65.90 3.57 -27.95
N GLU A 763 -65.17 2.48 -28.18
CA GLU A 763 -65.83 1.19 -28.34
C GLU A 763 -66.57 0.91 -27.02
N PRO A 764 -67.87 0.55 -27.07
CA PRO A 764 -68.66 0.42 -25.87
C PRO A 764 -68.15 -0.74 -25.04
N SER A 765 -67.90 -0.47 -23.76
CA SER A 765 -67.83 -1.48 -22.72
C SER A 765 -69.15 -2.26 -22.72
N GLY A 766 -69.14 -3.46 -23.28
CA GLY A 766 -70.27 -4.36 -23.24
C GLY A 766 -70.51 -4.84 -21.81
N SER A 767 -71.54 -4.33 -21.17
CA SER A 767 -72.24 -5.01 -20.09
C SER A 767 -73.72 -5.06 -20.42
N GLU A 768 -74.22 -6.23 -20.78
CA GLU A 768 -75.50 -6.76 -20.31
C GLU A 768 -75.62 -8.22 -20.73
N GLY A 769 -75.71 -9.09 -19.72
CA GLY A 769 -76.05 -10.48 -19.90
C GLY A 769 -77.57 -10.68 -19.85
N SER A 770 -78.04 -11.68 -20.60
CA SER A 770 -79.09 -12.66 -20.24
C SER A 770 -79.53 -13.43 -21.51
N PRO A 771 -80.17 -14.60 -21.40
CA PRO A 771 -79.66 -15.87 -20.88
C PRO A 771 -79.75 -16.96 -21.96
N ALA A 772 -78.88 -17.98 -21.93
CA ALA A 772 -79.02 -19.14 -22.83
C ALA A 772 -79.02 -20.44 -22.02
N SER A 773 -80.22 -21.00 -21.91
CA SER A 773 -80.62 -22.41 -21.97
C SER A 773 -79.58 -23.50 -21.71
N GLU A 774 -79.99 -24.38 -20.80
CA GLU A 774 -79.56 -25.77 -20.57
C GLU A 774 -79.12 -26.54 -21.82
N GLY A 775 -78.01 -27.26 -21.68
CA GLY A 775 -77.53 -28.26 -22.64
C GLY A 775 -76.33 -29.03 -22.08
N ASN A 776 -76.59 -30.24 -21.59
CA ASN A 776 -75.63 -31.23 -21.11
C ASN A 776 -74.40 -31.43 -22.02
N GLY A 777 -73.22 -31.67 -21.42
CA GLY A 777 -72.08 -32.24 -22.13
C GLY A 777 -70.77 -32.20 -21.34
N GLU A 778 -70.52 -33.26 -20.58
CA GLU A 778 -69.23 -33.92 -20.26
C GLU A 778 -67.90 -33.13 -20.23
N ALA A 779 -67.20 -33.28 -19.09
CA ALA A 779 -65.85 -32.78 -18.81
C ALA A 779 -64.75 -33.64 -19.47
N PRO A 780 -63.58 -33.04 -19.77
CA PRO A 780 -62.32 -33.79 -19.79
C PRO A 780 -61.28 -33.25 -18.79
N GLU A 781 -60.55 -34.20 -18.19
CA GLU A 781 -59.41 -34.07 -17.29
C GLU A 781 -58.19 -33.32 -17.88
N PRO A 782 -57.26 -32.83 -17.02
CA PRO A 782 -56.06 -32.11 -17.46
C PRO A 782 -54.93 -33.08 -17.87
N PRO A 783 -54.03 -32.70 -18.79
CA PRO A 783 -52.85 -33.51 -19.07
C PRO A 783 -51.70 -33.16 -18.11
N GLU A 784 -51.09 -34.21 -17.56
CA GLU A 784 -49.74 -34.24 -17.02
C GLU A 784 -48.72 -34.14 -18.16
N ASP A 785 -47.74 -33.23 -18.03
CA ASP A 785 -46.29 -33.44 -18.19
C ASP A 785 -45.50 -32.14 -17.96
#